data_AF-A0A418VMR9-F1
#
_entry.id   AF-A0A418VMR9-F1
#
_cell.length_a   1.000
_cell.length_b   1.000
_cell.length_c   1.000
_cell.angle_alpha   90.00
_cell.angle_beta   90.00
_cell.angle_gamma   90.00
#
_symmetry.space_group_name_H-M   'P 1'
#
loop_
_entity.id
_entity.type
_entity.pdbx_description
1 polymer ?
#
loop_
_entity_poly.entity_id
_entity_poly.type
_entity_poly.pdbx_seq_one_letter_code
_entity_poly.pdbx_strand_id
1 'polypeptide(L)'
;MSDSTEILKQGLAAHQQGNLPGALALYRQVLALDRSNADATHLIGVIAYQTGDPMTAINVIQRAIALDDRNPAFHSNLGEALRVTGALDKAIEAHRQALKLDGNFIEAHRNLGVVELARGNAQASADSFRRALARDPVSAPAWHGLGLALEALGRKADAANAYDQCLLHDPTHADARQRRDALAVFLPSQTAPATPGAASAAWSGVALQELRAQCCDPNGGLERLAVIDRLCTTMLGDRTAVSRAILDALEEDPLCGDPILDASAQFRLSGDLYHYERLIHTVIGNGGDWPLDVAHAVYWSISRQVFLGRPLATRLSAFTAGDLPRLYRWILREVRHRYAIQIAPAKIQAGTPQRVAIVTNQFTQPMHQPSRDAFDYARRLQDEFGCTVLLVNGNLLPSVVVTAFVPPFQAMVTPSLAGAMPVTDGGASVQSWSSVEHSLSESKIRGLVETIERFNPDLVVSFGGSVLAADLFAGVRPTICIPTTSGLTCSQADIVLSFDGGDPTAGVPDEYRAPFAERFRPFVFGYSAPPQAQNASRAAFGVSDEAFLFTVVGGRLDDEVTPPFVEQLDRLLDLCPRAVVVFAGPVASLPARLGRARNAARLRCLGFVGEIRALYHVADAYLNPPRQGGGGSAAYALADGVPVVTLNQGDVAAVVGAARAQDNFDAYVERAKRLCQDPGFRRDEAVEARRLFAAVDARHEAVERLLAYGRALTERFSTR
;
A
#
# COMPACT_ATOMS: atom_id res chain seq x y z
N MET A 1 -16.12 -30.95 50.39
CA MET A 1 -16.44 -29.75 49.58
C MET A 1 -16.56 -28.47 50.42
N SER A 2 -17.09 -28.52 51.66
CA SER A 2 -17.14 -27.37 52.59
C SER A 2 -15.75 -26.80 52.95
N ASP A 3 -14.80 -27.66 53.36
CA ASP A 3 -13.50 -27.20 53.89
C ASP A 3 -12.55 -26.65 52.82
N SER A 4 -12.50 -27.22 51.61
CA SER A 4 -11.63 -26.74 50.53
C SER A 4 -11.99 -25.34 50.04
N THR A 5 -13.29 -25.02 50.00
CA THR A 5 -13.80 -23.70 49.60
C THR A 5 -13.46 -22.64 50.66
N GLU A 6 -13.53 -23.00 51.94
CA GLU A 6 -13.19 -22.08 53.03
C GLU A 6 -11.69 -21.80 53.10
N ILE A 7 -10.86 -22.83 52.90
CA ILE A 7 -9.39 -22.67 52.80
C ILE A 7 -9.02 -21.80 51.58
N LEU A 8 -9.71 -21.95 50.45
CA LEU A 8 -9.50 -21.10 49.27
C LEU A 8 -9.80 -19.62 49.56
N LYS A 9 -10.89 -19.32 50.29
CA LYS A 9 -11.23 -17.96 50.72
C LYS A 9 -10.18 -17.38 51.68
N GLN A 10 -9.70 -18.18 52.64
CA GLN A 10 -8.61 -17.76 53.52
C GLN A 10 -7.32 -17.47 52.73
N GLY A 11 -7.02 -18.30 51.73
CA GLY A 11 -5.90 -18.09 50.81
C GLY A 11 -6.02 -16.77 50.04
N LEU A 12 -7.20 -16.47 49.49
CA LEU A 12 -7.50 -15.21 48.83
C LEU A 12 -7.35 -14.00 49.77
N ALA A 13 -7.86 -14.09 51.00
CA ALA A 13 -7.71 -13.03 51.99
C ALA A 13 -6.23 -12.77 52.34
N ALA A 14 -5.45 -13.84 52.55
CA ALA A 14 -4.01 -13.74 52.79
C ALA A 14 -3.26 -13.12 51.59
N HIS A 15 -3.66 -13.48 50.36
CA HIS A 15 -3.10 -12.93 49.13
C HIS A 15 -3.38 -11.43 49.00
N GLN A 16 -4.62 -10.99 49.26
CA GLN A 16 -5.00 -9.57 49.26
C GLN A 16 -4.26 -8.74 50.33
N GLN A 17 -3.89 -9.37 51.44
CA GLN A 17 -3.08 -8.75 52.50
C GLN A 17 -1.57 -8.72 52.18
N GLY A 18 -1.15 -9.25 51.03
CA GLY A 18 0.27 -9.35 50.63
C GLY A 18 1.05 -10.48 51.30
N ASN A 19 0.40 -11.33 52.10
CA ASN A 19 1.03 -12.52 52.68
C ASN A 19 1.10 -13.65 51.64
N LEU A 20 1.95 -13.49 50.64
CA LEU A 20 2.12 -14.45 49.54
C LEU A 20 2.57 -15.85 50.03
N PRO A 21 3.50 -15.99 51.00
CA PRO A 21 3.86 -17.31 51.54
C PRO A 21 2.69 -18.02 52.23
N GLY A 22 1.89 -17.29 53.02
CA GLY A 22 0.69 -17.82 53.67
C GLY A 22 -0.39 -18.23 52.67
N ALA A 23 -0.64 -17.41 51.65
CA ALA A 23 -1.58 -17.71 50.58
C ALA A 23 -1.16 -18.97 49.79
N LEU A 24 0.13 -19.09 49.44
CA LEU A 24 0.67 -20.25 48.75
C LEU A 24 0.52 -21.54 49.57
N ALA A 25 0.73 -21.47 50.89
CA ALA A 25 0.53 -22.61 51.77
C ALA A 25 -0.95 -23.06 51.79
N LEU A 26 -1.89 -22.11 51.85
CA LEU A 26 -3.32 -22.38 51.82
C LEU A 26 -3.77 -22.96 50.47
N TYR A 27 -3.31 -22.41 49.34
CA TYR A 27 -3.63 -22.98 48.01
C TYR A 27 -3.09 -24.40 47.84
N ARG A 28 -1.90 -24.71 48.39
CA ARG A 28 -1.38 -26.09 48.40
C ARG A 28 -2.23 -27.02 49.26
N GLN A 29 -2.80 -26.54 50.37
CA GLN A 29 -3.76 -27.32 51.15
C GLN A 29 -5.05 -27.58 50.38
N VAL A 30 -5.56 -26.59 49.63
CA VAL A 30 -6.70 -26.80 48.71
C VAL A 30 -6.38 -27.91 47.72
N LEU A 31 -5.19 -27.88 47.09
CA LEU A 31 -4.78 -28.92 46.13
C LEU A 31 -4.51 -30.30 46.77
N ALA A 32 -4.22 -30.36 48.07
CA ALA A 32 -4.11 -31.62 48.80
C ALA A 32 -5.47 -32.28 49.01
N LEU A 33 -6.53 -31.48 49.20
CA LEU A 33 -7.91 -31.94 49.35
C LEU A 33 -8.60 -32.19 47.99
N ASP A 34 -8.31 -31.36 47.00
CA ASP A 34 -8.85 -31.42 45.64
C ASP A 34 -7.75 -31.10 44.62
N ARG A 35 -7.15 -32.17 44.06
CA ARG A 35 -6.05 -32.06 43.10
C ARG A 35 -6.46 -31.44 41.76
N SER A 36 -7.76 -31.37 41.47
CA SER A 36 -8.33 -30.82 40.24
C SER A 36 -8.82 -29.38 40.38
N ASN A 37 -8.58 -28.72 41.52
CA ASN A 37 -9.05 -27.36 41.75
C ASN A 37 -8.33 -26.35 40.83
N ALA A 38 -9.04 -25.88 39.79
CA ALA A 38 -8.48 -24.98 38.78
C ALA A 38 -8.14 -23.60 39.37
N ASP A 39 -8.98 -23.06 40.27
CA ASP A 39 -8.77 -21.75 40.89
C ASP A 39 -7.51 -21.71 41.78
N ALA A 40 -7.35 -22.71 42.66
CA ALA A 40 -6.15 -22.81 43.49
C ALA A 40 -4.88 -23.02 42.64
N THR A 41 -4.97 -23.81 41.56
CA THR A 41 -3.87 -23.99 40.60
C THR A 41 -3.51 -22.66 39.94
N HIS A 42 -4.49 -21.92 39.42
CA HIS A 42 -4.29 -20.61 38.80
C HIS A 42 -3.66 -19.60 39.77
N LEU A 43 -4.17 -19.51 41.00
CA LEU A 43 -3.69 -18.54 42.00
C LEU A 43 -2.25 -18.82 42.45
N ILE A 44 -1.80 -20.07 42.45
CA ILE A 44 -0.37 -20.40 42.64
C ILE A 44 0.46 -19.85 41.49
N GLY A 45 -0.03 -19.95 40.25
CA GLY A 45 0.62 -19.35 39.09
C GLY A 45 0.70 -17.82 39.15
N VAL A 46 -0.36 -17.17 39.65
CA VAL A 46 -0.37 -15.72 39.91
C VAL A 46 0.66 -15.33 40.96
N ILE A 47 0.77 -16.08 42.07
CA ILE A 47 1.81 -15.84 43.08
C ILE A 47 3.21 -16.01 42.45
N ALA A 48 3.43 -17.05 41.64
CA ALA A 48 4.72 -17.25 40.97
C ALA A 48 5.11 -16.03 40.11
N TYR A 49 4.15 -15.48 39.35
CA TYR A 49 4.33 -14.25 38.58
C TYR A 49 4.70 -13.06 39.47
N GLN A 50 3.96 -12.83 40.57
CA GLN A 50 4.22 -11.73 41.51
C GLN A 50 5.57 -11.86 42.23
N THR A 51 6.06 -13.08 42.44
CA THR A 51 7.37 -13.34 43.04
C THR A 51 8.53 -13.34 42.03
N GLY A 52 8.26 -13.01 40.76
CA GLY A 52 9.29 -12.89 39.72
C GLY A 52 9.70 -14.19 39.05
N ASP A 53 8.86 -15.23 39.09
CA ASP A 53 9.06 -16.50 38.38
C ASP A 53 8.01 -16.70 37.27
N PRO A 54 8.17 -16.03 36.10
CA PRO A 54 7.19 -16.08 35.02
C PRO A 54 7.14 -17.45 34.32
N MET A 55 8.22 -18.24 34.35
CA MET A 55 8.23 -19.58 33.73
C MET A 55 7.39 -20.57 34.53
N THR A 56 7.49 -20.54 35.86
CA THR A 56 6.59 -21.33 36.72
C THR A 56 5.15 -20.83 36.58
N ALA A 57 4.93 -19.52 36.49
CA ALA A 57 3.60 -18.95 36.27
C ALA A 57 2.93 -19.50 34.99
N ILE A 58 3.64 -19.47 33.85
CA ILE A 58 3.13 -20.00 32.58
C ILE A 58 2.72 -21.47 32.72
N ASN A 59 3.62 -22.32 33.23
CA ASN A 59 3.37 -23.76 33.36
C ASN A 59 2.17 -24.06 34.27
N VAL A 60 2.07 -23.35 35.39
CA VAL A 60 1.01 -23.57 36.38
C VAL A 60 -0.34 -23.03 35.89
N ILE A 61 -0.37 -21.87 35.23
CA ILE A 61 -1.61 -21.30 34.66
C ILE A 61 -2.11 -22.15 33.49
N GLN A 62 -1.23 -22.68 32.64
CA GLN A 62 -1.63 -23.63 31.58
C GLN A 62 -2.28 -24.90 32.14
N ARG A 63 -1.80 -25.40 33.28
CA ARG A 63 -2.45 -26.51 33.98
C ARG A 63 -3.82 -26.14 34.52
N ALA A 64 -4.00 -24.92 35.02
CA ALA A 64 -5.32 -24.44 35.43
C ALA A 64 -6.29 -24.36 34.25
N ILE A 65 -5.85 -23.86 33.09
CA ILE A 65 -6.64 -23.82 31.85
C ILE A 65 -7.00 -25.23 31.36
N ALA A 66 -6.11 -26.21 31.51
CA ALA A 66 -6.40 -27.60 31.17
C ALA A 66 -7.44 -28.25 32.10
N LEU A 67 -7.63 -27.72 33.31
CA LEU A 67 -8.65 -28.15 34.27
C LEU A 67 -9.98 -27.43 34.05
N ASP A 68 -9.94 -26.13 33.74
CA ASP A 68 -11.10 -25.31 33.35
C ASP A 68 -10.66 -24.20 32.39
N ASP A 69 -11.12 -24.27 31.15
CA ASP A 69 -10.78 -23.33 30.08
C ASP A 69 -11.76 -22.16 29.96
N ARG A 70 -12.82 -22.12 30.78
CA ARG A 70 -13.95 -21.19 30.64
C ARG A 70 -13.77 -19.90 31.43
N ASN A 71 -12.75 -19.82 32.29
CA ASN A 71 -12.47 -18.63 33.08
C ASN A 71 -11.57 -17.63 32.31
N PRO A 72 -12.07 -16.44 31.92
CA PRO A 72 -11.28 -15.47 31.16
C PRO A 72 -10.06 -14.93 31.91
N ALA A 73 -10.08 -14.93 33.25
CA ALA A 73 -8.96 -14.45 34.06
C ALA A 73 -7.72 -15.34 33.89
N PHE A 74 -7.89 -16.64 33.68
CA PHE A 74 -6.76 -17.57 33.51
C PHE A 74 -5.99 -17.26 32.23
N HIS A 75 -6.72 -17.04 31.12
CA HIS A 75 -6.13 -16.69 29.83
C HIS A 75 -5.50 -15.30 29.86
N SER A 76 -6.10 -14.31 30.54
CA SER A 76 -5.49 -12.99 30.67
C SER A 76 -4.18 -13.01 31.48
N ASN A 77 -4.15 -13.75 32.60
CA ASN A 77 -2.94 -13.89 33.41
C ASN A 77 -1.85 -14.72 32.72
N LEU A 78 -2.22 -15.72 31.90
CA LEU A 78 -1.28 -16.39 31.02
C LEU A 78 -0.66 -15.42 30.01
N GLY A 79 -1.48 -14.55 29.40
CA GLY A 79 -1.02 -13.53 28.46
C GLY A 79 0.00 -12.58 29.09
N GLU A 80 -0.25 -12.15 30.32
CA GLU A 80 0.66 -11.26 31.04
C GLU A 80 1.99 -11.95 31.40
N ALA A 81 1.96 -13.22 31.84
CA ALA A 81 3.17 -14.00 32.10
C ALA A 81 4.00 -14.24 30.81
N LEU A 82 3.33 -14.47 29.67
CA LEU A 82 3.97 -14.61 28.35
C LEU A 82 4.57 -13.30 27.85
N ARG A 83 3.92 -12.16 28.13
CA ARG A 83 4.43 -10.84 27.77
C ARG A 83 5.78 -10.55 28.42
N VAL A 84 5.92 -10.86 29.72
CA VAL A 84 7.17 -10.63 30.46
C VAL A 84 8.33 -11.50 29.95
N THR A 85 8.04 -12.67 29.38
CA THR A 85 9.06 -13.53 28.76
C THR A 85 9.37 -13.17 27.30
N GLY A 86 8.73 -12.12 26.75
CA GLY A 86 8.90 -11.69 25.36
C GLY A 86 8.13 -12.54 24.33
N ALA A 87 7.33 -13.50 24.77
CA ALA A 87 6.50 -14.34 23.89
C ALA A 87 5.22 -13.61 23.44
N LEU A 88 5.38 -12.45 22.78
CA LEU A 88 4.31 -11.50 22.48
C LEU A 88 3.16 -12.10 21.67
N ASP A 89 3.44 -12.94 20.67
CA ASP A 89 2.41 -13.57 19.83
C ASP A 89 1.50 -14.50 20.64
N LYS A 90 2.09 -15.27 21.56
CA LYS A 90 1.33 -16.16 22.46
C LYS A 90 0.56 -15.37 23.51
N ALA A 91 1.10 -14.23 23.95
CA ALA A 91 0.41 -13.32 24.85
C ALA A 91 -0.86 -12.73 24.20
N ILE A 92 -0.77 -12.30 22.94
CA ILE A 92 -1.92 -11.81 22.16
C ILE A 92 -3.00 -12.89 22.06
N GLU A 93 -2.63 -14.13 21.72
CA GLU A 93 -3.59 -15.22 21.59
C GLU A 93 -4.31 -15.50 22.92
N ALA A 94 -3.57 -15.51 24.04
CA ALA A 94 -4.14 -15.70 25.37
C ALA A 94 -5.11 -14.57 25.74
N HIS A 95 -4.78 -13.30 25.47
CA HIS A 95 -5.71 -12.19 25.71
C HIS A 95 -6.95 -12.24 24.79
N ARG A 96 -6.80 -12.65 23.53
CA ARG A 96 -7.94 -12.86 22.61
C ARG A 96 -8.87 -13.97 23.09
N GLN A 97 -8.32 -15.05 23.63
CA GLN A 97 -9.12 -16.12 24.20
C GLN A 97 -9.88 -15.65 25.45
N ALA A 98 -9.27 -14.84 26.31
CA ALA A 98 -9.97 -14.19 27.42
C ALA A 98 -11.17 -13.35 26.92
N LEU A 99 -10.96 -12.55 25.85
CA LEU A 99 -12.00 -11.73 25.24
C LEU A 99 -13.08 -12.52 24.49
N LYS A 100 -12.76 -13.74 24.02
CA LYS A 100 -13.75 -14.65 23.43
C LYS A 100 -14.71 -15.19 24.49
N LEU A 101 -14.22 -15.43 25.70
CA LEU A 101 -15.00 -15.89 26.84
C LEU A 101 -15.81 -14.76 27.47
N ASP A 102 -15.21 -13.57 27.59
CA ASP A 102 -15.89 -12.35 28.02
C ASP A 102 -15.41 -11.14 27.21
N GLY A 103 -16.22 -10.73 26.22
CA GLY A 103 -15.91 -9.60 25.35
C GLY A 103 -15.85 -8.25 26.07
N ASN A 104 -16.36 -8.16 27.29
CA ASN A 104 -16.34 -6.96 28.12
C ASN A 104 -15.20 -6.99 29.17
N PHE A 105 -14.30 -7.97 29.12
CA PHE A 105 -13.23 -8.09 30.11
C PHE A 105 -12.18 -6.98 29.95
N ILE A 106 -12.36 -5.91 30.73
CA ILE A 106 -11.62 -4.63 30.64
C ILE A 106 -10.11 -4.86 30.72
N GLU A 107 -9.67 -5.71 31.64
CA GLU A 107 -8.26 -5.98 31.86
C GLU A 107 -7.60 -6.68 30.66
N ALA A 108 -8.31 -7.57 29.97
CA ALA A 108 -7.81 -8.19 28.76
C ALA A 108 -7.72 -7.20 27.58
N HIS A 109 -8.65 -6.25 27.44
CA HIS A 109 -8.51 -5.17 26.45
C HIS A 109 -7.31 -4.27 26.75
N ARG A 110 -7.12 -3.89 28.02
CA ARG A 110 -5.97 -3.07 28.44
C ARG A 110 -4.64 -3.79 28.21
N ASN A 111 -4.53 -5.05 28.65
CA ASN A 111 -3.30 -5.83 28.51
C ASN A 111 -3.00 -6.15 27.04
N LEU A 112 -4.02 -6.45 26.22
CA LEU A 112 -3.86 -6.57 24.77
C LEU A 112 -3.31 -5.27 24.16
N GLY A 113 -3.78 -4.12 24.61
CA GLY A 113 -3.27 -2.82 24.19
C GLY A 113 -1.78 -2.63 24.49
N VAL A 114 -1.33 -3.05 25.67
CA VAL A 114 0.08 -3.04 26.07
C VAL A 114 0.92 -3.98 25.21
N VAL A 115 0.45 -5.22 24.98
CA VAL A 115 1.18 -6.22 24.19
C VAL A 115 1.30 -5.80 22.72
N GLU A 116 0.22 -5.28 22.12
CA GLU A 116 0.21 -4.79 20.74
C GLU A 116 1.14 -3.57 20.58
N LEU A 117 1.24 -2.70 21.59
CA LEU A 117 2.22 -1.59 21.57
C LEU A 117 3.65 -2.11 21.61
N ALA A 118 3.93 -3.08 22.49
CA ALA A 118 5.25 -3.71 22.59
C ALA A 118 5.66 -4.45 21.29
N ARG A 119 4.67 -4.92 20.51
CA ARG A 119 4.86 -5.52 19.18
C ARG A 119 4.99 -4.49 18.04
N GLY A 120 4.84 -3.20 18.34
CA GLY A 120 4.91 -2.11 17.36
C GLY A 120 3.60 -1.84 16.60
N ASN A 121 2.50 -2.49 16.97
CA ASN A 121 1.19 -2.31 16.36
C ASN A 121 0.39 -1.22 17.10
N ALA A 122 0.83 0.03 16.96
CA ALA A 122 0.28 1.16 17.69
C ALA A 122 -1.22 1.42 17.43
N GLN A 123 -1.73 1.06 16.25
CA GLN A 123 -3.16 1.21 15.94
C GLN A 123 -4.02 0.21 16.71
N ALA A 124 -3.68 -1.08 16.68
CA ALA A 124 -4.40 -2.09 17.47
C ALA A 124 -4.30 -1.81 18.96
N SER A 125 -3.15 -1.31 19.41
CA SER A 125 -2.96 -0.83 20.78
C SER A 125 -3.96 0.27 21.15
N ALA A 126 -4.06 1.32 20.33
CA ALA A 126 -5.00 2.42 20.55
C ALA A 126 -6.46 1.95 20.59
N ASP A 127 -6.84 1.00 19.72
CA ASP A 127 -8.20 0.46 19.67
C ASP A 127 -8.53 -0.38 20.91
N SER A 128 -7.58 -1.20 21.36
CA SER A 128 -7.67 -1.95 22.61
C SER A 128 -7.82 -1.03 23.84
N PHE A 129 -7.03 0.04 23.93
CA PHE A 129 -7.18 1.02 25.02
C PHE A 129 -8.50 1.78 24.96
N ARG A 130 -8.99 2.16 23.76
CA ARG A 130 -10.33 2.78 23.61
C ARG A 130 -11.45 1.86 24.07
N ARG A 131 -11.36 0.56 23.77
CA ARG A 131 -12.34 -0.43 24.24
C ARG A 131 -12.33 -0.59 25.75
N ALA A 132 -11.15 -0.56 26.38
CA ALA A 132 -11.04 -0.52 27.84
C ALA A 132 -11.66 0.77 28.41
N LEU A 133 -11.35 1.93 27.83
CA LEU A 133 -11.85 3.25 28.25
C LEU A 133 -13.36 3.45 28.03
N ALA A 134 -13.96 2.79 27.04
CA ALA A 134 -15.40 2.80 26.86
C ALA A 134 -16.15 2.17 28.04
N ARG A 135 -15.46 1.37 28.86
CA ARG A 135 -16.02 0.68 30.03
C ARG A 135 -15.51 1.24 31.35
N ASP A 136 -14.25 1.66 31.40
CA ASP A 136 -13.66 2.38 32.52
C ASP A 136 -13.08 3.72 32.05
N PRO A 137 -13.92 4.77 31.88
CA PRO A 137 -13.50 6.05 31.35
C PRO A 137 -12.55 6.82 32.27
N VAL A 138 -12.41 6.42 33.53
CA VAL A 138 -11.56 7.08 34.53
C VAL A 138 -10.22 6.39 34.72
N SER A 139 -9.93 5.35 33.91
CA SER A 139 -8.70 4.57 34.00
C SER A 139 -7.49 5.38 33.53
N ALA A 140 -6.78 6.02 34.47
CA ALA A 140 -5.54 6.74 34.17
C ALA A 140 -4.50 5.86 33.42
N PRO A 141 -4.29 4.57 33.76
CA PRO A 141 -3.38 3.70 33.01
C PRO A 141 -3.83 3.44 31.56
N ALA A 142 -5.14 3.34 31.29
CA ALA A 142 -5.63 3.14 29.92
C ALA A 142 -5.55 4.43 29.09
N TRP A 143 -5.79 5.60 29.70
CA TRP A 143 -5.56 6.89 29.05
C TRP A 143 -4.07 7.12 28.74
N HIS A 144 -3.19 6.76 29.67
CA HIS A 144 -1.74 6.79 29.44
C HIS A 144 -1.31 5.87 28.30
N GLY A 145 -1.78 4.61 28.32
CA GLY A 145 -1.54 3.65 27.25
C GLY A 145 -2.05 4.12 25.88
N LEU A 146 -3.23 4.74 25.83
CA LEU A 146 -3.75 5.36 24.62
C LEU A 146 -2.87 6.53 24.15
N GLY A 147 -2.37 7.35 25.07
CA GLY A 147 -1.41 8.42 24.77
C GLY A 147 -0.13 7.88 24.12
N LEU A 148 0.46 6.82 24.69
CA LEU A 148 1.65 6.18 24.13
C LEU A 148 1.40 5.61 22.73
N ALA A 149 0.25 4.95 22.54
CA ALA A 149 -0.14 4.43 21.24
C ALA A 149 -0.34 5.55 20.21
N LEU A 150 -0.93 6.68 20.60
CA LEU A 150 -1.14 7.85 19.74
C LEU A 150 0.17 8.58 19.40
N GLU A 151 1.12 8.66 20.32
CA GLU A 151 2.47 9.16 20.04
C GLU A 151 3.18 8.29 19.01
N ALA A 152 3.10 6.96 19.16
CA ALA A 152 3.67 6.01 18.19
C ALA A 152 3.01 6.10 16.80
N LEU A 153 1.75 6.54 16.74
CA LEU A 153 1.03 6.86 15.49
C LEU A 153 1.34 8.27 14.94
N GLY A 154 2.18 9.07 15.61
CA GLY A 154 2.48 10.45 15.24
C GLY A 154 1.34 11.45 15.49
N ARG A 155 0.27 11.04 16.19
CA ARG A 155 -0.92 11.85 16.49
C ARG A 155 -0.71 12.71 17.74
N LYS A 156 0.24 13.65 17.65
CA LYS A 156 0.73 14.45 18.78
C LYS A 156 -0.35 15.18 19.58
N ALA A 157 -1.34 15.78 18.92
CA ALA A 157 -2.44 16.49 19.59
C ALA A 157 -3.38 15.56 20.35
N ASP A 158 -3.71 14.41 19.75
CA ASP A 158 -4.57 13.41 20.41
C ASP A 158 -3.84 12.74 21.58
N ALA A 159 -2.53 12.51 21.43
CA ALA A 159 -1.68 11.99 22.51
C ALA A 159 -1.62 12.98 23.68
N ALA A 160 -1.43 14.27 23.43
CA ALA A 160 -1.46 15.29 24.46
C ALA A 160 -2.80 15.31 25.21
N ASN A 161 -3.92 15.23 24.49
CA ASN A 161 -5.24 15.15 25.10
C ASN A 161 -5.43 13.86 25.92
N ALA A 162 -4.95 12.71 25.44
CA ALA A 162 -4.99 11.45 26.19
C ALA A 162 -4.15 11.54 27.48
N TYR A 163 -3.00 12.22 27.45
CA TYR A 163 -2.22 12.49 28.65
C TYR A 163 -2.88 13.51 29.58
N ASP A 164 -3.58 14.52 29.07
CA ASP A 164 -4.40 15.42 29.88
C ASP A 164 -5.52 14.65 30.60
N GLN A 165 -6.18 13.70 29.92
CA GLN A 165 -7.16 12.80 30.56
C GLN A 165 -6.51 11.89 31.61
N CYS A 166 -5.31 11.36 31.33
CA CYS A 166 -4.55 10.60 32.32
C CYS A 166 -4.27 11.44 33.58
N LEU A 167 -3.79 12.68 33.41
CA LEU A 167 -3.47 13.59 34.50
C LEU A 167 -4.71 14.14 35.24
N LEU A 168 -5.86 14.16 34.58
CA LEU A 168 -7.14 14.48 35.21
C LEU A 168 -7.52 13.43 36.26
N HIS A 169 -7.26 12.15 35.96
CA HIS A 169 -7.62 11.02 36.81
C HIS A 169 -6.49 10.56 37.75
N ASP A 170 -5.24 10.81 37.38
CA ASP A 170 -4.05 10.67 38.23
C ASP A 170 -3.12 11.89 38.05
N PRO A 171 -3.32 12.95 38.85
CA PRO A 171 -2.45 14.13 38.80
C PRO A 171 -1.00 13.84 39.18
N THR A 172 -0.69 12.69 39.78
CA THR A 172 0.68 12.33 40.17
C THR A 172 1.44 11.55 39.10
N HIS A 173 0.80 11.24 37.96
CA HIS A 173 1.38 10.42 36.90
C HIS A 173 2.53 11.13 36.16
N ALA A 174 3.77 10.91 36.63
CA ALA A 174 4.95 11.63 36.17
C ALA A 174 5.24 11.48 34.66
N ASP A 175 5.14 10.27 34.11
CA ASP A 175 5.44 10.02 32.68
C ASP A 175 4.43 10.70 31.74
N ALA A 176 3.12 10.63 32.06
CA ALA A 176 2.08 11.33 31.32
C ALA A 176 2.31 12.85 31.33
N ARG A 177 2.70 13.44 32.47
CA ARG A 177 3.05 14.86 32.58
C ARG A 177 4.23 15.23 31.69
N GLN A 178 5.32 14.49 31.80
CA GLN A 178 6.53 14.72 31.01
C GLN A 178 6.24 14.66 29.50
N ARG A 179 5.51 13.62 29.06
CA ARG A 179 5.17 13.43 27.65
C ARG A 179 4.20 14.49 27.14
N ARG A 180 3.19 14.85 27.93
CA ARG A 180 2.27 15.94 27.62
C ARG A 180 3.00 17.26 27.44
N ASP A 181 3.89 17.62 28.36
CA ASP A 181 4.64 18.87 28.30
C ASP A 181 5.62 18.90 27.11
N ALA A 182 6.21 17.76 26.75
CA ALA A 182 7.03 17.63 25.54
C ALA A 182 6.21 17.84 24.25
N LEU A 183 4.93 17.46 24.26
CA LEU A 183 4.01 17.65 23.13
C LEU A 183 3.43 19.07 23.05
N ALA A 184 3.39 19.82 24.16
CA ALA A 184 2.88 21.19 24.21
C ALA A 184 3.62 22.18 23.30
N VAL A 185 4.91 21.92 23.01
CA VAL A 185 5.75 22.75 22.12
C VAL A 185 5.31 22.62 20.64
N PHE A 186 4.58 21.57 20.29
CA PHE A 186 4.09 21.31 18.94
C PHE A 186 2.62 21.71 18.74
N LEU A 187 1.97 22.24 19.76
CA LEU A 187 0.57 22.65 19.72
C LEU A 187 0.50 24.19 19.58
N PRO A 188 -0.22 24.74 18.59
CA PRO A 188 -0.41 26.18 18.49
C PRO A 188 -1.09 26.71 19.76
N SER A 189 -0.65 27.88 20.23
CA SER A 189 -1.17 28.56 21.41
C SER A 189 -2.69 28.69 21.35
N GLN A 190 -3.36 28.17 22.38
CA GLN A 190 -4.82 28.08 22.48
C GLN A 190 -5.49 29.46 22.37
N THR A 191 -6.05 29.78 21.21
CA THR A 191 -7.37 30.41 21.16
C THR A 191 -8.39 29.28 21.22
N ALA A 192 -9.34 29.38 22.15
CA ALA A 192 -10.35 28.37 22.45
C ALA A 192 -10.91 27.66 21.20
N PRO A 193 -11.21 26.34 21.27
CA PRO A 193 -11.87 25.67 20.18
C PRO A 193 -13.22 26.33 19.96
N ALA A 194 -13.45 26.84 18.76
CA ALA A 194 -14.80 27.10 18.31
C ALA A 194 -15.55 25.77 18.41
N THR A 195 -16.59 25.72 19.24
CA THR A 195 -17.65 24.72 19.17
C THR A 195 -17.99 24.53 17.68
N PRO A 196 -18.09 23.29 17.17
CA PRO A 196 -18.59 23.09 15.81
C PRO A 196 -19.94 23.77 15.74
N GLY A 197 -20.04 24.85 14.96
CA GLY A 197 -21.30 25.54 14.79
C GLY A 197 -22.34 24.54 14.32
N ALA A 198 -23.57 24.61 14.83
CA ALA A 198 -24.67 23.72 14.45
C ALA A 198 -24.86 23.56 12.93
N ALA A 199 -24.34 24.49 12.12
CA ALA A 199 -24.27 24.42 10.67
C ALA A 199 -23.39 23.27 10.11
N SER A 200 -22.27 22.89 10.75
CA SER A 200 -21.39 21.82 10.20
C SER A 200 -21.95 20.42 10.44
N ALA A 201 -22.65 20.20 11.56
CA ALA A 201 -23.34 18.94 11.85
C ALA A 201 -24.61 18.76 10.99
N ALA A 202 -25.32 19.87 10.69
CA ALA A 202 -26.43 19.86 9.74
C ALA A 202 -25.95 19.57 8.30
N TRP A 203 -24.81 20.13 7.87
CA TRP A 203 -24.25 19.89 6.54
C TRP A 203 -23.75 18.45 6.33
N SER A 204 -23.09 17.85 7.32
CA SER A 204 -22.62 16.45 7.24
C SER A 204 -23.79 15.45 7.15
N GLY A 205 -24.90 15.73 7.83
CA GLY A 205 -26.13 14.93 7.73
C GLY A 205 -26.79 15.02 6.35
N VAL A 206 -26.89 16.22 5.78
CA VAL A 206 -27.46 16.44 4.44
C VAL A 206 -26.58 15.84 3.35
N ALA A 207 -25.26 16.02 3.43
CA ALA A 207 -24.32 15.44 2.45
C ALA A 207 -24.31 13.90 2.50
N LEU A 208 -24.39 13.31 3.69
CA LEU A 208 -24.49 11.85 3.84
C LEU A 208 -25.85 11.31 3.36
N GLN A 209 -26.95 12.04 3.61
CA GLN A 209 -28.27 11.70 3.07
C GLN A 209 -28.28 11.75 1.54
N GLU A 210 -27.70 12.79 0.95
CA GLU A 210 -27.56 12.92 -0.50
C GLU A 210 -26.69 11.78 -1.06
N LEU A 211 -25.56 11.48 -0.40
CA LEU A 211 -24.71 10.35 -0.78
C LEU A 211 -25.50 9.03 -0.78
N ARG A 212 -26.26 8.76 0.29
CA ARG A 212 -27.14 7.57 0.38
C ARG A 212 -28.22 7.57 -0.70
N ALA A 213 -28.84 8.71 -0.97
CA ALA A 213 -29.84 8.83 -2.03
C ALA A 213 -29.24 8.50 -3.40
N GLN A 214 -28.06 9.03 -3.71
CA GLN A 214 -27.34 8.73 -4.96
C GLN A 214 -26.91 7.24 -5.05
N CYS A 215 -26.50 6.63 -3.94
CA CYS A 215 -26.16 5.21 -3.91
C CYS A 215 -27.39 4.30 -4.10
N CYS A 216 -28.54 4.67 -3.52
CA CYS A 216 -29.78 3.90 -3.57
C CYS A 216 -30.61 4.13 -4.84
N ASP A 217 -30.30 5.12 -5.68
CA ASP A 217 -31.07 5.41 -6.89
C ASP A 217 -30.92 4.29 -7.95
N PRO A 218 -31.96 3.49 -8.22
CA PRO A 218 -31.88 2.39 -9.18
C PRO A 218 -31.89 2.86 -10.64
N ASN A 219 -32.22 4.13 -10.91
CA ASN A 219 -32.34 4.70 -12.25
C ASN A 219 -31.10 5.50 -12.69
N GLY A 220 -30.15 5.75 -11.78
CA GLY A 220 -28.96 6.53 -12.08
C GLY A 220 -27.97 5.73 -12.95
N GLY A 221 -27.65 6.26 -14.13
CA GLY A 221 -26.63 5.70 -15.03
C GLY A 221 -25.21 5.91 -14.54
N LEU A 222 -24.21 5.61 -15.38
CA LEU A 222 -22.77 5.73 -15.05
C LEU A 222 -22.35 7.12 -14.55
N GLU A 223 -23.05 8.17 -14.98
CA GLU A 223 -22.83 9.56 -14.55
C GLU A 223 -23.01 9.74 -13.04
N ARG A 224 -23.84 8.90 -12.38
CA ARG A 224 -24.03 8.93 -10.93
C ARG A 224 -22.75 8.61 -10.17
N LEU A 225 -21.90 7.72 -10.68
CA LEU A 225 -20.65 7.35 -10.00
C LEU A 225 -19.70 8.56 -9.92
N ALA A 226 -19.74 9.43 -10.93
CA ALA A 226 -19.00 10.69 -10.91
C ALA A 226 -19.61 11.70 -9.93
N VAL A 227 -20.94 11.70 -9.74
CA VAL A 227 -21.60 12.50 -8.70
C VAL A 227 -21.16 12.02 -7.32
N ILE A 228 -21.20 10.70 -7.07
CA ILE A 228 -20.78 10.07 -5.82
C ILE A 228 -19.30 10.39 -5.52
N ASP A 229 -18.39 10.24 -6.49
CA ASP A 229 -16.97 10.61 -6.30
C ASP A 229 -16.80 12.10 -5.94
N ARG A 230 -17.57 12.99 -6.59
CA ARG A 230 -17.55 14.43 -6.27
C ARG A 230 -18.09 14.72 -4.88
N LEU A 231 -19.18 14.07 -4.45
CA LEU A 231 -19.71 14.18 -3.11
C LEU A 231 -18.66 13.74 -2.08
N CYS A 232 -18.06 12.56 -2.26
CA CYS A 232 -17.00 12.08 -1.37
C CYS A 232 -15.80 13.04 -1.33
N THR A 233 -15.38 13.58 -2.48
CA THR A 233 -14.29 14.58 -2.55
C THR A 233 -14.64 15.87 -1.81
N THR A 234 -15.90 16.32 -1.92
CA THR A 234 -16.38 17.54 -1.26
C THR A 234 -16.43 17.36 0.24
N MET A 235 -16.93 16.21 0.71
CA MET A 235 -16.99 15.84 2.13
C MET A 235 -15.59 15.73 2.77
N LEU A 236 -14.58 15.32 2.00
CA LEU A 236 -13.18 15.32 2.43
C LEU A 236 -12.55 16.72 2.50
N GLY A 237 -12.99 17.67 1.67
CA GLY A 237 -12.44 19.02 1.60
C GLY A 237 -12.82 19.92 2.77
N ASP A 238 -13.91 19.63 3.48
CA ASP A 238 -14.59 20.57 4.38
C ASP A 238 -14.36 20.31 5.90
N ARG A 239 -13.11 19.98 6.27
CA ARG A 239 -12.56 19.75 7.63
C ARG A 239 -12.62 18.31 8.14
N THR A 240 -11.48 17.88 8.69
CA THR A 240 -11.15 16.58 9.31
C THR A 240 -12.11 16.07 10.41
N ALA A 241 -12.95 16.94 10.99
CA ALA A 241 -13.95 16.55 11.98
C ALA A 241 -15.22 15.94 11.36
N VAL A 242 -15.55 16.30 10.11
CA VAL A 242 -16.76 15.83 9.40
C VAL A 242 -16.61 14.38 8.93
N SER A 243 -15.40 13.98 8.51
CA SER A 243 -15.13 12.61 8.06
C SER A 243 -15.41 11.55 9.13
N ARG A 244 -15.15 11.82 10.41
CA ARG A 244 -15.27 10.79 11.46
C ARG A 244 -16.71 10.43 11.80
N ALA A 245 -17.59 11.41 11.94
CA ALA A 245 -19.02 11.16 12.17
C ALA A 245 -19.69 10.46 10.98
N ILE A 246 -19.24 10.77 9.75
CA ILE A 246 -19.67 10.06 8.54
C ILE A 246 -19.18 8.62 8.55
N LEU A 247 -17.92 8.37 8.94
CA LEU A 247 -17.36 7.01 9.00
C LEU A 247 -18.02 6.15 10.08
N ASP A 248 -18.26 6.70 11.28
CA ASP A 248 -18.97 6.01 12.36
C ASP A 248 -20.40 5.63 11.90
N ALA A 249 -21.10 6.54 11.22
CA ALA A 249 -22.43 6.29 10.64
C ALA A 249 -22.45 5.30 9.46
N LEU A 250 -21.31 5.11 8.78
CA LEU A 250 -21.14 4.15 7.69
C LEU A 250 -20.77 2.75 8.19
N GLU A 251 -20.22 2.63 9.40
CA GLU A 251 -19.94 1.34 10.05
C GLU A 251 -21.21 0.72 10.64
N GLU A 252 -22.15 1.55 11.11
CA GLU A 252 -23.43 1.09 11.69
C GLU A 252 -24.45 0.66 10.62
N ASP A 253 -24.45 1.28 9.43
CA ASP A 253 -25.46 1.05 8.41
C ASP A 253 -24.90 1.21 6.98
N PRO A 254 -25.08 0.23 6.06
CA PRO A 254 -24.63 0.31 4.68
C PRO A 254 -25.19 1.53 3.93
N LEU A 255 -24.49 2.00 2.90
CA LEU A 255 -24.98 3.12 2.06
C LEU A 255 -26.18 2.67 1.24
N CYS A 256 -26.05 1.54 0.54
CA CYS A 256 -27.09 0.99 -0.30
C CYS A 256 -27.17 -0.55 -0.28
N GLY A 257 -26.24 -1.22 0.40
CA GLY A 257 -26.18 -2.68 0.48
C GLY A 257 -25.51 -3.34 -0.73
N ASP A 258 -25.11 -2.57 -1.75
CA ASP A 258 -24.21 -3.06 -2.80
C ASP A 258 -22.78 -3.14 -2.22
N PRO A 259 -22.18 -4.34 -2.11
CA PRO A 259 -20.89 -4.50 -1.45
C PRO A 259 -19.75 -3.76 -2.15
N ILE A 260 -19.82 -3.55 -3.46
CA ILE A 260 -18.76 -2.87 -4.23
C ILE A 260 -18.89 -1.36 -4.06
N LEU A 261 -20.09 -0.82 -4.23
CA LEU A 261 -20.33 0.61 -4.10
C LEU A 261 -20.11 1.07 -2.66
N ASP A 262 -20.63 0.33 -1.68
CA ASP A 262 -20.44 0.63 -0.26
C ASP A 262 -18.95 0.63 0.10
N ALA A 263 -18.21 -0.44 -0.22
CA ALA A 263 -16.79 -0.54 0.12
C ALA A 263 -15.93 0.52 -0.58
N SER A 264 -16.20 0.80 -1.85
CA SER A 264 -15.42 1.79 -2.62
C SER A 264 -15.71 3.23 -2.21
N ALA A 265 -16.96 3.58 -1.91
CA ALA A 265 -17.32 4.88 -1.35
C ALA A 265 -16.79 5.07 0.08
N GLN A 266 -16.87 4.05 0.93
CA GLN A 266 -16.28 4.07 2.27
C GLN A 266 -14.77 4.26 2.22
N PHE A 267 -14.06 3.48 1.40
CA PHE A 267 -12.63 3.71 1.15
C PHE A 267 -12.36 5.12 0.63
N ARG A 268 -13.21 5.63 -0.27
CA ARG A 268 -13.06 6.99 -0.80
C ARG A 268 -13.14 8.06 0.28
N LEU A 269 -13.90 7.82 1.35
CA LEU A 269 -14.09 8.73 2.49
C LEU A 269 -13.08 8.53 3.62
N SER A 270 -12.55 7.32 3.81
CA SER A 270 -11.62 6.99 4.91
C SER A 270 -10.14 6.89 4.50
N GLY A 271 -9.88 6.44 3.27
CA GLY A 271 -8.56 5.93 2.87
C GLY A 271 -8.20 4.60 3.55
N ASP A 272 -9.11 3.93 4.24
CA ASP A 272 -8.83 2.69 4.98
C ASP A 272 -8.98 1.44 4.10
N LEU A 273 -7.88 0.69 3.95
CA LEU A 273 -7.84 -0.54 3.17
C LEU A 273 -8.76 -1.64 3.73
N TYR A 274 -9.19 -1.55 4.99
CA TYR A 274 -10.14 -2.47 5.60
C TYR A 274 -11.41 -2.68 4.75
N HIS A 275 -11.92 -1.63 4.10
CA HIS A 275 -13.11 -1.74 3.24
C HIS A 275 -12.84 -2.62 2.01
N TYR A 276 -11.64 -2.50 1.42
CA TYR A 276 -11.22 -3.36 0.31
C TYR A 276 -10.89 -4.78 0.76
N GLU A 277 -10.31 -4.97 1.95
CA GLU A 277 -10.11 -6.30 2.55
C GLU A 277 -11.45 -7.02 2.69
N ARG A 278 -12.46 -6.38 3.29
CA ARG A 278 -13.83 -6.92 3.39
C ARG A 278 -14.41 -7.28 2.04
N LEU A 279 -14.31 -6.39 1.05
CA LEU A 279 -14.81 -6.65 -0.29
C LEU A 279 -14.13 -7.86 -0.94
N ILE A 280 -12.80 -7.96 -0.83
CA ILE A 280 -12.04 -9.12 -1.32
C ILE A 280 -12.53 -10.41 -0.67
N HIS A 281 -12.73 -10.40 0.65
CA HIS A 281 -13.26 -11.54 1.39
C HIS A 281 -14.68 -11.92 0.93
N THR A 282 -15.55 -10.94 0.67
CA THR A 282 -16.89 -11.18 0.10
C THR A 282 -16.81 -11.80 -1.29
N VAL A 283 -15.99 -11.25 -2.20
CA VAL A 283 -15.82 -11.78 -3.57
C VAL A 283 -15.34 -13.23 -3.54
N ILE A 284 -14.27 -13.51 -2.78
CA ILE A 284 -13.71 -14.86 -2.67
C ILE A 284 -14.69 -15.82 -1.98
N GLY A 285 -15.39 -15.37 -0.94
CA GLY A 285 -16.32 -16.17 -0.16
C GLY A 285 -17.55 -16.63 -0.94
N ASN A 286 -18.01 -15.85 -1.92
CA ASN A 286 -19.10 -16.23 -2.83
C ASN A 286 -18.64 -17.19 -3.95
N GLY A 287 -17.33 -17.36 -4.16
CA GLY A 287 -16.78 -18.37 -5.06
C GLY A 287 -17.41 -18.36 -6.47
N GLY A 288 -17.86 -19.54 -6.90
CA GLY A 288 -18.46 -19.80 -8.22
C GLY A 288 -19.57 -18.82 -8.63
N ASP A 289 -20.29 -18.28 -7.65
CA ASP A 289 -21.48 -17.47 -7.89
C ASP A 289 -21.16 -16.00 -8.22
N TRP A 290 -19.95 -15.53 -7.92
CA TRP A 290 -19.55 -14.15 -8.22
C TRP A 290 -19.16 -13.98 -9.71
N PRO A 291 -19.67 -12.98 -10.44
CA PRO A 291 -19.31 -12.77 -11.85
C PRO A 291 -17.81 -12.44 -12.03
N LEU A 292 -17.15 -13.16 -12.93
CA LEU A 292 -15.68 -13.12 -13.05
C LEU A 292 -15.16 -11.81 -13.65
N ASP A 293 -15.90 -11.23 -14.59
CA ASP A 293 -15.63 -9.91 -15.18
C ASP A 293 -15.77 -8.79 -14.16
N VAL A 294 -16.77 -8.86 -13.29
CA VAL A 294 -16.95 -7.95 -12.15
C VAL A 294 -15.81 -8.10 -11.14
N ALA A 295 -15.46 -9.32 -10.74
CA ALA A 295 -14.33 -9.53 -9.82
C ALA A 295 -13.00 -9.00 -10.38
N HIS A 296 -12.76 -9.19 -11.68
CA HIS A 296 -11.60 -8.65 -12.36
C HIS A 296 -11.61 -7.11 -12.43
N ALA A 297 -12.77 -6.52 -12.66
CA ALA A 297 -12.94 -5.07 -12.59
C ALA A 297 -12.69 -4.51 -11.18
N VAL A 298 -13.16 -5.20 -10.15
CA VAL A 298 -12.89 -4.87 -8.73
C VAL A 298 -11.39 -4.94 -8.45
N TYR A 299 -10.72 -6.03 -8.86
CA TYR A 299 -9.26 -6.18 -8.71
C TYR A 299 -8.51 -4.99 -9.30
N TRP A 300 -8.83 -4.61 -10.53
CA TRP A 300 -8.16 -3.51 -11.21
C TRP A 300 -8.50 -2.14 -10.62
N SER A 301 -9.72 -1.96 -10.15
CA SER A 301 -10.15 -0.71 -9.52
C SER A 301 -9.45 -0.50 -8.17
N ILE A 302 -9.34 -1.55 -7.35
CA ILE A 302 -8.55 -1.56 -6.11
C ILE A 302 -7.06 -1.33 -6.42
N SER A 303 -6.50 -2.10 -7.36
CA SER A 303 -5.09 -1.99 -7.75
C SER A 303 -4.75 -0.57 -8.22
N ARG A 304 -5.66 0.09 -8.94
CA ARG A 304 -5.49 1.49 -9.34
C ARG A 304 -5.47 2.44 -8.13
N GLN A 305 -6.35 2.25 -7.14
CA GLN A 305 -6.33 3.12 -5.95
C GLN A 305 -5.04 2.96 -5.16
N VAL A 306 -4.57 1.72 -5.00
CA VAL A 306 -3.28 1.40 -4.38
C VAL A 306 -2.13 2.09 -5.15
N PHE A 307 -2.13 1.98 -6.48
CA PHE A 307 -1.13 2.59 -7.35
C PHE A 307 -1.14 4.13 -7.33
N LEU A 308 -2.29 4.77 -7.09
CA LEU A 308 -2.35 6.23 -6.98
C LEU A 308 -1.80 6.76 -5.65
N GLY A 309 -1.50 5.91 -4.67
CA GLY A 309 -0.88 6.33 -3.41
C GLY A 309 -1.73 7.33 -2.61
N ARG A 310 -3.05 7.35 -2.83
CA ARG A 310 -4.01 8.12 -2.01
C ARG A 310 -3.86 7.65 -0.56
N PRO A 311 -3.98 8.52 0.45
CA PRO A 311 -3.52 8.21 1.81
C PRO A 311 -4.19 6.93 2.30
N LEU A 312 -3.43 5.83 2.30
CA LEU A 312 -3.86 4.54 2.82
C LEU A 312 -3.59 4.57 4.32
N ALA A 313 -4.64 4.41 5.12
CA ALA A 313 -4.64 4.63 6.57
C ALA A 313 -3.86 3.58 7.40
N THR A 314 -2.68 3.16 6.94
CA THR A 314 -1.81 2.04 7.38
C THR A 314 -2.11 0.69 6.70
N ARG A 315 -1.22 -0.30 6.87
CA ARG A 315 -1.29 -1.69 6.34
C ARG A 315 -1.08 -1.94 4.84
N LEU A 316 -0.65 -0.95 4.05
CA LEU A 316 -0.34 -1.14 2.62
C LEU A 316 0.56 -2.35 2.32
N SER A 317 1.64 -2.56 3.07
CA SER A 317 2.55 -3.70 2.89
C SER A 317 1.83 -5.04 3.11
N ALA A 318 1.06 -5.18 4.20
CA ALA A 318 0.31 -6.39 4.49
C ALA A 318 -0.79 -6.65 3.45
N PHE A 319 -1.51 -5.62 3.02
CA PHE A 319 -2.56 -5.72 2.00
C PHE A 319 -2.02 -6.18 0.63
N THR A 320 -0.89 -5.60 0.21
CA THR A 320 -0.25 -5.91 -1.08
C THR A 320 0.51 -7.23 -1.08
N ALA A 321 0.95 -7.73 0.09
CA ALA A 321 1.51 -9.07 0.24
C ALA A 321 0.44 -10.15 0.47
N GLY A 322 -0.71 -9.78 1.04
CA GLY A 322 -1.77 -10.69 1.49
C GLY A 322 -3.00 -10.71 0.58
N ASP A 323 -3.95 -9.81 0.82
CA ASP A 323 -5.30 -9.88 0.26
C ASP A 323 -5.38 -9.59 -1.24
N LEU A 324 -4.64 -8.61 -1.74
CA LEU A 324 -4.65 -8.30 -3.17
C LEU A 324 -4.12 -9.48 -4.03
N PRO A 325 -2.98 -10.13 -3.69
CA PRO A 325 -2.57 -11.37 -4.34
C PRO A 325 -3.55 -12.53 -4.16
N ARG A 326 -4.28 -12.62 -3.04
CA ARG A 326 -5.31 -13.66 -2.83
C ARG A 326 -6.46 -13.51 -3.82
N LEU A 327 -6.96 -12.28 -4.02
CA LEU A 327 -7.98 -12.01 -5.04
C LEU A 327 -7.47 -12.38 -6.44
N TYR A 328 -6.26 -11.95 -6.79
CA TYR A 328 -5.68 -12.25 -8.10
C TYR A 328 -5.53 -13.76 -8.35
N ARG A 329 -5.00 -14.52 -7.39
CA ARG A 329 -4.90 -15.99 -7.48
C ARG A 329 -6.26 -16.68 -7.55
N TRP A 330 -7.27 -16.12 -6.91
CA TRP A 330 -8.63 -16.61 -7.03
C TRP A 330 -9.17 -16.38 -8.46
N ILE A 331 -9.05 -15.16 -9.00
CA ILE A 331 -9.44 -14.84 -10.40
C ILE A 331 -8.73 -15.78 -11.37
N LEU A 332 -7.41 -15.96 -11.25
CA LEU A 332 -6.64 -16.85 -12.14
C LEU A 332 -7.15 -18.30 -12.11
N ARG A 333 -7.48 -18.82 -10.92
CA ARG A 333 -8.04 -20.17 -10.76
C ARG A 333 -9.45 -20.27 -11.37
N GLU A 334 -10.31 -19.30 -11.12
CA GLU A 334 -11.66 -19.27 -11.68
C GLU A 334 -11.66 -19.13 -13.21
N VAL A 335 -10.73 -18.35 -13.77
CA VAL A 335 -10.53 -18.25 -15.22
C VAL A 335 -10.13 -19.61 -15.79
N ARG A 336 -9.16 -20.30 -15.18
CA ARG A 336 -8.77 -21.66 -15.62
C ARG A 336 -9.94 -22.63 -15.57
N HIS A 337 -10.70 -22.61 -14.46
CA HIS A 337 -11.79 -23.55 -14.24
C HIS A 337 -13.02 -23.26 -15.11
N ARG A 338 -13.59 -22.05 -15.02
CA ARG A 338 -14.85 -21.68 -15.67
C ARG A 338 -14.73 -21.57 -17.18
N TYR A 339 -13.59 -21.11 -17.69
CA TYR A 339 -13.33 -21.04 -19.13
C TYR A 339 -12.60 -22.29 -19.64
N ALA A 340 -12.45 -23.35 -18.82
CA ALA A 340 -11.80 -24.60 -19.20
C ALA A 340 -10.48 -24.40 -19.97
N ILE A 341 -9.63 -23.48 -19.49
CA ILE A 341 -8.36 -23.15 -20.14
C ILE A 341 -7.37 -24.27 -19.83
N GLN A 342 -6.98 -25.00 -20.87
CA GLN A 342 -5.94 -26.03 -20.82
C GLN A 342 -4.81 -25.62 -21.73
N ILE A 343 -3.60 -25.52 -21.17
CA ILE A 343 -2.39 -25.20 -21.93
C ILE A 343 -1.63 -26.51 -22.12
N ALA A 344 -1.29 -26.82 -23.36
CA ALA A 344 -0.54 -28.02 -23.65
C ALA A 344 0.90 -27.90 -23.12
N PRO A 345 1.42 -28.91 -22.39
CA PRO A 345 2.83 -29.00 -22.09
C PRO A 345 3.63 -28.94 -23.40
N ALA A 346 4.57 -27.99 -23.49
CA ALA A 346 5.47 -27.88 -24.62
C ALA A 346 6.78 -28.60 -24.31
N LYS A 347 7.37 -29.28 -25.29
CA LYS A 347 8.72 -29.84 -25.15
C LYS A 347 9.74 -28.71 -25.22
N ILE A 348 10.20 -28.26 -24.06
CA ILE A 348 11.17 -27.17 -23.95
C ILE A 348 12.58 -27.72 -24.18
N GLN A 349 13.31 -27.09 -25.10
CA GLN A 349 14.74 -27.40 -25.30
C GLN A 349 15.59 -26.66 -24.26
N ALA A 350 16.57 -27.34 -23.70
CA ALA A 350 17.55 -26.71 -22.81
C ALA A 350 18.41 -25.70 -23.59
N GLY A 351 18.60 -24.51 -23.03
CA GLY A 351 19.43 -23.47 -23.64
C GLY A 351 18.77 -22.09 -23.62
N THR A 352 19.44 -21.11 -24.22
CA THR A 352 18.93 -19.73 -24.28
C THR A 352 17.66 -19.65 -25.12
N PRO A 353 16.57 -19.05 -24.60
CA PRO A 353 15.31 -18.88 -25.33
C PRO A 353 15.53 -18.22 -26.70
N GLN A 354 14.97 -18.80 -27.76
CA GLN A 354 15.02 -18.27 -29.11
C GLN A 354 13.68 -17.65 -29.53
N ARG A 355 12.57 -18.14 -28.96
CA ARG A 355 11.21 -17.66 -29.20
C ARG A 355 10.64 -17.06 -27.93
N VAL A 356 10.41 -15.75 -27.91
CA VAL A 356 9.96 -15.04 -26.70
C VAL A 356 8.62 -14.35 -26.96
N ALA A 357 7.62 -14.66 -26.13
CA ALA A 357 6.34 -13.96 -26.15
C ALA A 357 6.30 -12.93 -25.02
N ILE A 358 6.28 -11.63 -25.33
CA ILE A 358 6.09 -10.57 -24.33
C ILE A 358 4.60 -10.26 -24.25
N VAL A 359 4.01 -10.46 -23.08
CA VAL A 359 2.57 -10.28 -22.86
C VAL A 359 2.36 -9.13 -21.89
N THR A 360 1.54 -8.15 -22.25
CA THR A 360 1.24 -6.98 -21.40
C THR A 360 -0.26 -6.72 -21.30
N ASN A 361 -0.69 -6.05 -20.23
CA ASN A 361 -2.10 -5.73 -20.01
C ASN A 361 -2.62 -4.59 -20.89
N GLN A 362 -1.74 -3.69 -21.34
CA GLN A 362 -2.13 -2.55 -22.16
C GLN A 362 -0.95 -2.04 -22.98
N PHE A 363 -1.16 -2.01 -24.30
CA PHE A 363 -0.31 -1.35 -25.27
C PHE A 363 -1.14 -0.33 -26.04
N THR A 364 -0.89 0.96 -25.82
CA THR A 364 -1.69 2.03 -26.45
C THR A 364 -0.98 2.62 -27.66
N GLN A 365 0.24 3.10 -27.46
CA GLN A 365 1.09 3.69 -28.48
C GLN A 365 2.55 3.68 -28.02
N PRO A 366 3.54 3.71 -28.93
CA PRO A 366 4.96 3.72 -28.58
C PRO A 366 5.40 4.89 -27.68
N MET A 367 4.65 6.00 -27.65
CA MET A 367 4.95 7.15 -26.77
C MET A 367 4.43 7.01 -25.34
N HIS A 368 3.53 6.06 -25.07
CA HIS A 368 3.09 5.74 -23.72
C HIS A 368 4.17 4.91 -23.01
N GLN A 369 4.68 5.39 -21.88
CA GLN A 369 5.91 4.86 -21.26
C GLN A 369 5.94 3.32 -21.11
N PRO A 370 4.98 2.65 -20.44
CA PRO A 370 4.98 1.18 -20.36
C PRO A 370 4.95 0.48 -21.72
N SER A 371 4.26 1.04 -22.71
CA SER A 371 4.20 0.51 -24.07
C SER A 371 5.54 0.68 -24.78
N ARG A 372 6.21 1.83 -24.60
CA ARG A 372 7.56 2.05 -25.10
C ARG A 372 8.54 1.06 -24.49
N ASP A 373 8.48 0.85 -23.18
CA ASP A 373 9.40 -0.05 -22.49
C ASP A 373 9.19 -1.50 -22.96
N ALA A 374 7.94 -1.95 -23.10
CA ALA A 374 7.63 -3.28 -23.65
C ALA A 374 8.16 -3.44 -25.09
N PHE A 375 8.01 -2.40 -25.92
CA PHE A 375 8.52 -2.40 -27.28
C PHE A 375 10.05 -2.40 -27.33
N ASP A 376 10.73 -1.60 -26.48
CA ASP A 376 12.21 -1.55 -26.39
C ASP A 376 12.78 -2.93 -25.99
N TYR A 377 12.18 -3.60 -25.00
CA TYR A 377 12.54 -4.98 -24.66
C TYR A 377 12.35 -5.94 -25.84
N ALA A 378 11.19 -5.88 -26.50
CA ALA A 378 10.88 -6.76 -27.62
C ALA A 378 11.82 -6.55 -28.80
N ARG A 379 12.09 -5.29 -29.14
CA ARG A 379 13.01 -4.89 -30.20
C ARG A 379 14.43 -5.37 -29.92
N ARG A 380 14.94 -5.18 -28.70
CA ARG A 380 16.32 -5.57 -28.35
C ARG A 380 16.50 -7.09 -28.35
N LEU A 381 15.55 -7.84 -27.81
CA LEU A 381 15.55 -9.30 -27.92
C LEU A 381 15.68 -9.74 -29.39
N GLN A 382 14.97 -9.08 -30.31
CA GLN A 382 15.02 -9.37 -31.74
C GLN A 382 16.32 -8.92 -32.41
N ASP A 383 16.64 -7.63 -32.31
CA ASP A 383 17.68 -6.99 -33.10
C ASP A 383 19.10 -7.24 -32.54
N GLU A 384 19.23 -7.33 -31.21
CA GLU A 384 20.52 -7.46 -30.52
C GLU A 384 20.84 -8.91 -30.14
N PHE A 385 19.83 -9.73 -29.83
CA PHE A 385 19.99 -11.11 -29.37
C PHE A 385 19.44 -12.17 -30.34
N GLY A 386 18.86 -11.77 -31.47
CA GLY A 386 18.41 -12.69 -32.52
C GLY A 386 17.17 -13.52 -32.18
N CYS A 387 16.44 -13.19 -31.12
CA CYS A 387 15.21 -13.88 -30.75
C CYS A 387 14.10 -13.60 -31.78
N THR A 388 13.27 -14.59 -32.07
CA THR A 388 11.96 -14.34 -32.67
C THR A 388 11.01 -13.88 -31.57
N VAL A 389 10.43 -12.69 -31.71
CA VAL A 389 9.61 -12.07 -30.66
C VAL A 389 8.17 -11.86 -31.13
N LEU A 390 7.21 -12.15 -30.25
CA LEU A 390 5.81 -11.75 -30.40
C LEU A 390 5.39 -10.88 -29.22
N LEU A 391 4.91 -9.67 -29.51
CA LEU A 391 4.33 -8.77 -28.53
C LEU A 391 2.81 -8.98 -28.46
N VAL A 392 2.31 -9.50 -27.36
CA VAL A 392 0.89 -9.77 -27.14
C VAL A 392 0.28 -8.72 -26.22
N ASN A 393 -0.61 -7.90 -26.76
CA ASN A 393 -1.37 -6.92 -26.00
C ASN A 393 -2.73 -7.49 -25.56
N GLY A 394 -2.85 -7.75 -24.26
CA GLY A 394 -4.05 -8.32 -23.65
C GLY A 394 -5.25 -7.38 -23.63
N ASN A 395 -5.03 -6.06 -23.47
CA ASN A 395 -6.09 -5.09 -23.12
C ASN A 395 -7.03 -5.66 -22.05
N LEU A 396 -6.45 -6.17 -20.97
CA LEU A 396 -7.16 -6.85 -19.88
C LEU A 396 -7.64 -5.87 -18.81
N LEU A 397 -7.08 -4.67 -18.75
CA LEU A 397 -7.62 -3.60 -17.91
C LEU A 397 -9.07 -3.27 -18.33
N PRO A 398 -9.98 -2.94 -17.39
CA PRO A 398 -11.37 -2.61 -17.73
C PRO A 398 -11.44 -1.43 -18.70
N SER A 399 -11.92 -1.66 -19.92
CA SER A 399 -12.06 -0.62 -20.96
C SER A 399 -13.42 0.06 -20.96
N VAL A 400 -14.34 -0.42 -20.14
CA VAL A 400 -15.68 0.11 -19.88
C VAL A 400 -15.96 -0.03 -18.38
N VAL A 401 -16.90 0.75 -17.86
CA VAL A 401 -17.32 0.63 -16.45
C VAL A 401 -18.24 -0.58 -16.31
N VAL A 402 -17.74 -1.62 -15.64
CA VAL A 402 -18.42 -2.92 -15.46
C VAL A 402 -19.10 -3.07 -14.09
N THR A 403 -18.79 -2.17 -13.14
CA THR A 403 -19.26 -2.23 -11.77
C THR A 403 -19.41 -0.83 -11.18
N ALA A 404 -20.24 -0.68 -10.14
CA ALA A 404 -20.48 0.57 -9.41
C ALA A 404 -19.32 0.98 -8.48
N PHE A 405 -18.07 0.73 -8.89
CA PHE A 405 -16.90 1.09 -8.10
C PHE A 405 -16.63 2.60 -8.18
N VAL A 406 -16.30 3.22 -7.04
CA VAL A 406 -16.02 4.66 -6.94
C VAL A 406 -14.58 4.93 -6.48
N PRO A 407 -13.79 5.75 -7.20
CA PRO A 407 -14.10 6.29 -8.53
C PRO A 407 -14.09 5.18 -9.60
N PRO A 408 -14.87 5.32 -10.68
CA PRO A 408 -14.88 4.34 -11.76
C PRO A 408 -13.50 4.29 -12.42
N PHE A 409 -13.08 3.08 -12.82
CA PHE A 409 -11.84 2.88 -13.56
C PHE A 409 -12.13 2.45 -15.00
N GLN A 410 -11.55 3.19 -15.94
CA GLN A 410 -11.56 2.87 -17.36
C GLN A 410 -10.17 3.07 -17.96
N ALA A 411 -9.66 2.05 -18.63
CA ALA A 411 -8.42 2.06 -19.36
C ALA A 411 -8.65 2.29 -20.86
N MET A 412 -7.68 2.97 -21.49
CA MET A 412 -7.71 3.22 -22.92
C MET A 412 -7.37 1.95 -23.71
N VAL A 413 -8.10 1.73 -24.80
CA VAL A 413 -7.82 0.71 -25.82
C VAL A 413 -7.58 1.42 -27.14
N THR A 414 -6.65 0.92 -27.94
CA THR A 414 -6.34 1.48 -29.26
C THR A 414 -6.89 0.54 -30.35
N PRO A 415 -8.07 0.83 -30.94
CA PRO A 415 -8.70 -0.06 -31.92
C PRO A 415 -7.86 -0.31 -33.17
N SER A 416 -7.03 0.67 -33.56
CA SER A 416 -6.14 0.55 -34.72
C SER A 416 -5.03 -0.49 -34.55
N LEU A 417 -4.82 -1.02 -33.34
CA LEU A 417 -3.86 -2.10 -33.06
C LEU A 417 -4.50 -3.50 -33.08
N ALA A 418 -5.80 -3.63 -33.37
CA ALA A 418 -6.54 -4.89 -33.27
C ALA A 418 -6.02 -6.01 -34.19
N GLY A 419 -5.87 -7.21 -33.62
CA GLY A 419 -5.43 -8.40 -34.35
C GLY A 419 -3.92 -8.45 -34.55
N ALA A 420 -3.47 -9.26 -35.52
CA ALA A 420 -2.06 -9.45 -35.83
C ALA A 420 -1.54 -8.32 -36.73
N MET A 421 -0.59 -7.54 -36.23
CA MET A 421 0.09 -6.51 -37.02
C MET A 421 1.46 -6.15 -36.42
N PRO A 422 2.41 -5.65 -37.23
CA PRO A 422 3.66 -5.13 -36.68
C PRO A 422 3.43 -3.81 -35.95
N VAL A 423 4.06 -3.64 -34.79
CA VAL A 423 4.27 -2.33 -34.16
C VAL A 423 5.61 -1.79 -34.65
N THR A 424 5.65 -0.52 -35.01
CA THR A 424 6.87 0.14 -35.52
C THR A 424 7.19 1.39 -34.73
N ASP A 425 8.48 1.59 -34.44
CA ASP A 425 9.01 2.80 -33.83
C ASP A 425 10.52 2.90 -34.14
N GLY A 426 11.02 4.11 -34.41
CA GLY A 426 12.44 4.36 -34.65
C GLY A 426 13.08 3.53 -35.78
N GLY A 427 12.29 3.10 -36.78
CA GLY A 427 12.76 2.25 -37.89
C GLY A 427 12.78 0.74 -37.59
N ALA A 428 12.47 0.34 -36.35
CA ALA A 428 12.33 -1.06 -36.00
C ALA A 428 10.88 -1.53 -36.04
N SER A 429 10.70 -2.84 -36.16
CA SER A 429 9.40 -3.48 -36.31
C SER A 429 9.37 -4.79 -35.51
N VAL A 430 8.34 -4.96 -34.69
CA VAL A 430 8.10 -6.17 -33.89
C VAL A 430 6.71 -6.69 -34.20
N GLN A 431 6.59 -7.99 -34.48
CA GLN A 431 5.28 -8.61 -34.67
C GLN A 431 4.45 -8.54 -33.39
N SER A 432 3.19 -8.14 -33.53
CA SER A 432 2.28 -8.04 -32.38
C SER A 432 0.92 -8.64 -32.65
N TRP A 433 0.20 -8.92 -31.57
CA TRP A 433 -1.21 -9.25 -31.60
C TRP A 433 -1.94 -8.53 -30.47
N SER A 434 -3.05 -7.85 -30.77
CA SER A 434 -3.86 -7.16 -29.76
C SER A 434 -5.31 -7.62 -29.77
N SER A 435 -5.86 -7.91 -28.60
CA SER A 435 -7.32 -7.99 -28.44
C SER A 435 -7.89 -6.59 -28.24
N VAL A 436 -9.07 -6.30 -28.78
CA VAL A 436 -9.81 -5.04 -28.52
C VAL A 436 -11.20 -5.29 -27.94
N GLU A 437 -11.52 -6.56 -27.67
CA GLU A 437 -12.74 -6.94 -26.97
C GLU A 437 -12.79 -6.23 -25.61
N HIS A 438 -13.97 -5.89 -25.11
CA HIS A 438 -14.12 -5.19 -23.83
C HIS A 438 -14.16 -6.17 -22.67
N SER A 439 -13.70 -5.74 -21.49
CA SER A 439 -13.77 -6.51 -20.23
C SER A 439 -13.08 -7.88 -20.29
N LEU A 440 -13.20 -8.67 -19.22
CA LEU A 440 -12.74 -10.05 -19.18
C LEU A 440 -13.83 -10.96 -19.73
N SER A 441 -13.51 -11.82 -20.69
CA SER A 441 -14.44 -12.77 -21.28
C SER A 441 -13.73 -14.07 -21.64
N GLU A 442 -14.51 -15.13 -21.84
CA GLU A 442 -13.98 -16.42 -22.29
C GLU A 442 -13.30 -16.29 -23.66
N SER A 443 -13.94 -15.65 -24.64
CA SER A 443 -13.40 -15.49 -26.00
C SER A 443 -12.09 -14.73 -26.00
N LYS A 444 -11.97 -13.64 -25.23
CA LYS A 444 -10.71 -12.88 -25.12
C LYS A 444 -9.59 -13.75 -24.56
N ILE A 445 -9.85 -14.46 -23.46
CA ILE A 445 -8.82 -15.29 -22.82
C ILE A 445 -8.41 -16.46 -23.73
N ARG A 446 -9.37 -17.13 -24.37
CA ARG A 446 -9.07 -18.18 -25.36
C ARG A 446 -8.23 -17.64 -26.51
N GLY A 447 -8.60 -16.51 -27.11
CA GLY A 447 -7.85 -15.89 -28.21
C GLY A 447 -6.41 -15.52 -27.81
N LEU A 448 -6.22 -15.02 -26.59
CA LEU A 448 -4.88 -14.73 -26.04
C LEU A 448 -4.04 -16.00 -25.87
N VAL A 449 -4.62 -17.04 -25.25
CA VAL A 449 -3.95 -18.33 -25.03
C VAL A 449 -3.61 -18.99 -26.36
N GLU A 450 -4.56 -19.10 -27.29
CA GLU A 450 -4.37 -19.68 -28.62
C GLU A 450 -3.28 -18.96 -29.43
N THR A 451 -3.21 -17.63 -29.33
CA THR A 451 -2.18 -16.83 -30.00
C THR A 451 -0.80 -17.18 -29.45
N ILE A 452 -0.65 -17.26 -28.13
CA ILE A 452 0.62 -17.61 -27.48
C ILE A 452 0.97 -19.10 -27.75
N GLU A 453 0.00 -20.01 -27.76
CA GLU A 453 0.21 -21.42 -28.09
C GLU A 453 0.64 -21.64 -29.53
N ARG A 454 0.00 -20.96 -30.49
CA ARG A 454 0.39 -21.01 -31.90
C ARG A 454 1.80 -20.47 -32.12
N PHE A 455 2.18 -19.43 -31.37
CA PHE A 455 3.54 -18.91 -31.40
C PHE A 455 4.56 -19.87 -30.79
N ASN A 456 4.16 -20.81 -29.92
CA ASN A 456 5.03 -21.80 -29.30
C ASN A 456 6.34 -21.21 -28.75
N PRO A 457 6.28 -20.28 -27.77
CA PRO A 457 7.46 -19.65 -27.19
C PRO A 457 8.25 -20.62 -26.30
N ASP A 458 9.57 -20.44 -26.27
CA ASP A 458 10.45 -21.04 -25.27
C ASP A 458 10.30 -20.33 -23.91
N LEU A 459 9.96 -19.03 -23.95
CA LEU A 459 9.81 -18.17 -22.79
C LEU A 459 8.61 -17.23 -22.97
N VAL A 460 7.73 -17.20 -21.97
CA VAL A 460 6.68 -16.18 -21.83
C VAL A 460 7.16 -15.11 -20.85
N VAL A 461 7.13 -13.84 -21.27
CA VAL A 461 7.46 -12.69 -20.43
C VAL A 461 6.18 -11.96 -20.05
N SER A 462 5.85 -12.01 -18.76
CA SER A 462 4.78 -11.23 -18.14
C SER A 462 5.29 -9.81 -17.90
N PHE A 463 4.93 -8.87 -18.79
CA PHE A 463 5.39 -7.48 -18.74
C PHE A 463 4.38 -6.60 -17.99
N GLY A 464 4.59 -6.50 -16.68
CA GLY A 464 3.68 -5.89 -15.71
C GLY A 464 3.48 -6.76 -14.47
N GLY A 465 2.98 -6.17 -13.38
CA GLY A 465 2.84 -6.84 -12.08
C GLY A 465 1.65 -7.81 -11.93
N SER A 466 0.82 -7.97 -12.95
CA SER A 466 -0.38 -8.83 -12.91
C SER A 466 -0.96 -9.05 -14.29
N VAL A 467 -0.25 -9.80 -15.14
CA VAL A 467 -0.68 -10.08 -16.52
C VAL A 467 -1.35 -11.45 -16.57
N LEU A 468 -2.68 -11.48 -16.43
CA LEU A 468 -3.46 -12.72 -16.31
C LEU A 468 -3.18 -13.70 -17.46
N ALA A 469 -3.13 -13.22 -18.70
CA ALA A 469 -2.86 -14.07 -19.86
C ALA A 469 -1.46 -14.70 -19.85
N ALA A 470 -0.46 -14.02 -19.31
CA ALA A 470 0.89 -14.57 -19.16
C ALA A 470 0.95 -15.58 -18.01
N ASP A 471 0.36 -15.21 -16.87
CA ASP A 471 0.37 -16.02 -15.65
C ASP A 471 -0.43 -17.32 -15.80
N LEU A 472 -1.34 -17.40 -16.77
CA LEU A 472 -1.98 -18.67 -17.16
C LEU A 472 -0.96 -19.71 -17.63
N PHE A 473 0.17 -19.33 -18.22
CA PHE A 473 1.23 -20.25 -18.69
C PHE A 473 2.19 -20.71 -17.59
N ALA A 474 2.23 -20.00 -16.45
CA ALA A 474 3.17 -20.29 -15.38
C ALA A 474 3.04 -21.74 -14.87
N GLY A 475 4.19 -22.37 -14.62
CA GLY A 475 4.30 -23.77 -14.22
C GLY A 475 4.15 -24.79 -15.37
N VAL A 476 3.57 -24.40 -16.51
CA VAL A 476 3.40 -25.26 -17.70
C VAL A 476 4.39 -24.89 -18.81
N ARG A 477 4.69 -23.58 -18.95
CA ARG A 477 5.77 -23.07 -19.79
C ARG A 477 6.63 -22.09 -19.00
N PRO A 478 7.95 -22.01 -19.30
CA PRO A 478 8.84 -21.04 -18.67
C PRO A 478 8.25 -19.63 -18.72
N THR A 479 7.94 -19.06 -17.56
CA THR A 479 7.34 -17.73 -17.45
C THR A 479 8.17 -16.84 -16.51
N ILE A 480 8.55 -15.64 -17.00
CA ILE A 480 9.28 -14.63 -16.22
C ILE A 480 8.45 -13.35 -16.13
N CYS A 481 8.30 -12.77 -14.94
CA CYS A 481 7.67 -11.47 -14.74
C CYS A 481 8.72 -10.34 -14.69
N ILE A 482 8.55 -9.34 -15.54
CA ILE A 482 9.24 -8.04 -15.44
C ILE A 482 8.23 -7.04 -14.87
N PRO A 483 8.34 -6.63 -13.60
CA PRO A 483 7.47 -5.59 -13.07
C PRO A 483 7.81 -4.24 -13.71
N THR A 484 6.79 -3.41 -13.92
CA THR A 484 6.92 -2.06 -14.50
C THR A 484 6.89 -0.95 -13.45
N THR A 485 6.83 -1.32 -12.17
CA THR A 485 6.80 -0.43 -11.00
C THR A 485 7.57 -1.10 -9.86
N SER A 486 8.09 -0.30 -8.92
CA SER A 486 8.67 -0.80 -7.68
C SER A 486 7.61 -1.41 -6.76
N GLY A 487 8.05 -2.22 -5.78
CA GLY A 487 7.18 -2.92 -4.84
C GLY A 487 6.82 -4.35 -5.24
N LEU A 488 5.92 -4.96 -4.47
CA LEU A 488 5.47 -6.33 -4.67
C LEU A 488 4.50 -6.45 -5.84
N THR A 489 4.59 -7.58 -6.54
CA THR A 489 3.75 -7.93 -7.69
C THR A 489 2.85 -9.12 -7.36
N CYS A 490 1.67 -9.18 -7.99
CA CYS A 490 0.75 -10.31 -7.84
C CYS A 490 1.09 -11.46 -8.80
N SER A 491 2.08 -11.30 -9.68
CA SER A 491 2.35 -12.27 -10.73
C SER A 491 2.63 -13.68 -10.22
N GLN A 492 2.06 -14.65 -10.93
CA GLN A 492 2.26 -16.07 -10.68
C GLN A 492 3.37 -16.69 -11.54
N ALA A 493 4.15 -15.88 -12.28
CA ALA A 493 5.29 -16.34 -13.08
C ALA A 493 6.28 -17.20 -12.28
N ASP A 494 6.97 -18.13 -12.94
CA ASP A 494 7.94 -19.04 -12.32
C ASP A 494 9.14 -18.30 -11.75
N ILE A 495 9.52 -17.19 -12.38
CA ILE A 495 10.50 -16.23 -11.89
C ILE A 495 9.86 -14.84 -11.88
N VAL A 496 10.11 -14.09 -10.80
CA VAL A 496 9.69 -12.69 -10.64
C VAL A 496 10.94 -11.83 -10.46
N LEU A 497 11.13 -10.86 -11.35
CA LEU A 497 12.30 -9.98 -11.29
C LEU A 497 12.05 -8.79 -10.36
N SER A 498 13.09 -8.20 -9.76
CA SER A 498 12.98 -6.88 -9.12
C SER A 498 12.91 -5.76 -10.15
N PHE A 499 12.47 -4.58 -9.70
CA PHE A 499 12.47 -3.37 -10.50
C PHE A 499 13.83 -2.64 -10.48
N ASP A 500 14.49 -2.57 -9.33
CA ASP A 500 15.66 -1.71 -9.06
C ASP A 500 16.89 -2.48 -8.53
N GLY A 501 16.84 -3.80 -8.60
CA GLY A 501 17.86 -4.70 -8.04
C GLY A 501 17.71 -4.95 -6.54
N GLY A 502 16.84 -4.22 -5.85
CA GLY A 502 16.52 -4.41 -4.44
C GLY A 502 15.58 -5.58 -4.22
N ASP A 503 15.44 -5.97 -2.95
CA ASP A 503 14.49 -7.00 -2.54
C ASP A 503 13.14 -6.38 -2.13
N PRO A 504 12.09 -6.51 -2.97
CA PRO A 504 10.77 -5.92 -2.68
C PRO A 504 10.07 -6.60 -1.50
N THR A 505 10.59 -7.73 -1.01
CA THR A 505 10.04 -8.47 0.13
C THR A 505 10.71 -8.14 1.47
N ALA A 506 11.69 -7.24 1.50
CA ALA A 506 12.45 -6.89 2.71
C ALA A 506 11.58 -6.52 3.92
N GLY A 507 10.38 -6.00 3.70
CA GLY A 507 9.41 -5.63 4.75
C GLY A 507 8.24 -6.61 4.94
N VAL A 508 8.31 -7.81 4.35
CA VAL A 508 7.25 -8.84 4.41
C VAL A 508 7.62 -9.89 5.46
N PRO A 509 6.71 -10.28 6.38
CA PRO A 509 6.98 -11.35 7.35
C PRO A 509 7.37 -12.67 6.67
N ASP A 510 8.27 -13.45 7.30
CA ASP A 510 8.88 -14.65 6.72
C ASP A 510 7.86 -15.67 6.17
N GLU A 511 6.74 -15.85 6.87
CA GLU A 511 5.64 -16.74 6.47
C GLU A 511 5.00 -16.36 5.12
N TYR A 512 4.90 -15.07 4.82
CA TYR A 512 4.36 -14.55 3.56
C TYR A 512 5.45 -14.38 2.49
N ARG A 513 6.69 -14.22 2.93
CA ARG A 513 7.87 -14.02 2.09
C ARG A 513 8.35 -15.30 1.44
N ALA A 514 8.33 -16.43 2.14
CA ALA A 514 8.92 -17.69 1.67
C ALA A 514 8.42 -18.13 0.26
N PRO A 515 7.11 -18.11 -0.06
CA PRO A 515 6.63 -18.49 -1.40
C PRO A 515 7.02 -17.51 -2.53
N PHE A 516 7.38 -16.28 -2.18
CA PHE A 516 7.85 -15.27 -3.14
C PHE A 516 9.37 -15.35 -3.33
N ALA A 517 10.11 -15.54 -2.23
CA ALA A 517 11.57 -15.55 -2.23
C ALA A 517 12.16 -16.61 -3.18
N GLU A 518 11.53 -17.78 -3.31
CA GLU A 518 12.00 -18.85 -4.20
C GLU A 518 11.99 -18.45 -5.70
N ARG A 519 11.00 -17.65 -6.10
CA ARG A 519 10.80 -17.22 -7.49
C ARG A 519 11.50 -15.89 -7.79
N PHE A 520 11.89 -15.16 -6.76
CA PHE A 520 12.44 -13.82 -6.91
C PHE A 520 13.88 -13.82 -7.45
N ARG A 521 14.21 -12.91 -8.38
CA ARG A 521 15.58 -12.71 -8.87
C ARG A 521 15.95 -11.22 -8.98
N PRO A 522 17.17 -10.83 -8.58
CA PRO A 522 17.63 -9.45 -8.70
C PRO A 522 17.78 -9.03 -10.15
N PHE A 523 17.26 -7.85 -10.46
CA PHE A 523 17.11 -7.31 -11.80
C PHE A 523 16.91 -5.81 -11.74
N VAL A 524 17.53 -5.08 -12.66
CA VAL A 524 17.33 -3.64 -12.83
C VAL A 524 16.54 -3.48 -14.11
N PHE A 525 15.37 -2.85 -14.02
CA PHE A 525 14.45 -2.66 -15.16
C PHE A 525 15.15 -2.02 -16.37
N GLY A 526 16.14 -1.15 -16.10
CA GLY A 526 16.89 -0.43 -17.10
C GLY A 526 16.07 0.67 -17.76
N TYR A 527 16.72 1.63 -18.38
CA TYR A 527 16.09 2.66 -19.20
C TYR A 527 16.92 2.86 -20.46
N SER A 528 16.28 3.37 -21.51
CA SER A 528 16.95 3.90 -22.71
C SER A 528 16.41 5.32 -22.90
N ALA A 529 17.27 6.34 -22.82
CA ALA A 529 16.82 7.70 -23.08
C ALA A 529 16.54 7.89 -24.58
N PRO A 530 15.39 8.49 -24.97
CA PRO A 530 15.18 8.90 -26.36
C PRO A 530 16.24 9.93 -26.78
N PRO A 531 16.49 10.18 -28.06
CA PRO A 531 17.49 11.16 -28.50
C PRO A 531 17.35 12.53 -27.83
N GLN A 532 18.48 13.20 -27.58
CA GLN A 532 18.46 14.55 -26.99
C GLN A 532 17.87 15.56 -27.99
N ALA A 533 17.05 16.48 -27.50
CA ALA A 533 16.49 17.55 -28.32
C ALA A 533 17.60 18.52 -28.78
N GLN A 534 17.56 18.95 -30.04
CA GLN A 534 18.62 19.78 -30.63
C GLN A 534 18.35 21.30 -30.52
N ASN A 535 17.11 21.75 -30.34
CA ASN A 535 16.71 23.16 -30.40
C ASN A 535 15.81 23.59 -29.21
N ALA A 536 16.20 23.27 -27.99
CA ALA A 536 15.43 23.63 -26.80
C ALA A 536 15.73 25.05 -26.30
N SER A 537 14.68 25.81 -25.93
CA SER A 537 14.82 27.13 -25.29
C SER A 537 13.74 27.33 -24.23
N ARG A 538 14.01 28.16 -23.22
CA ARG A 538 13.03 28.49 -22.17
C ARG A 538 11.84 29.27 -22.71
N ALA A 539 12.08 30.12 -23.71
CA ALA A 539 11.05 30.87 -24.41
C ALA A 539 9.98 29.96 -25.05
N ALA A 540 10.37 28.79 -25.58
CA ALA A 540 9.44 27.80 -26.14
C ALA A 540 8.44 27.26 -25.10
N PHE A 541 8.79 27.32 -23.81
CA PHE A 541 7.93 26.94 -22.68
C PHE A 541 7.36 28.16 -21.94
N GLY A 542 7.52 29.36 -22.51
CA GLY A 542 7.07 30.63 -21.92
C GLY A 542 7.85 31.06 -20.69
N VAL A 543 9.02 30.48 -20.41
CA VAL A 543 9.85 30.77 -19.22
C VAL A 543 10.95 31.78 -19.57
N SER A 544 11.27 32.70 -18.65
CA SER A 544 12.38 33.64 -18.82
C SER A 544 13.73 32.97 -18.59
N ASP A 545 14.77 33.40 -19.33
CA ASP A 545 16.12 32.86 -19.19
C ASP A 545 16.74 33.13 -17.81
N GLU A 546 16.30 34.19 -17.11
CA GLU A 546 16.79 34.53 -15.77
C GLU A 546 16.14 33.73 -14.63
N ALA A 547 15.04 33.02 -14.89
CA ALA A 547 14.31 32.28 -13.88
C ALA A 547 15.04 31.01 -13.46
N PHE A 548 14.86 30.54 -12.23
CA PHE A 548 15.25 29.18 -11.87
C PHE A 548 14.10 28.22 -12.21
N LEU A 549 14.30 27.30 -13.13
CA LEU A 549 13.24 26.45 -13.66
C LEU A 549 13.17 25.10 -12.95
N PHE A 550 12.18 24.96 -12.07
CA PHE A 550 11.75 23.67 -11.56
C PHE A 550 10.72 23.02 -12.49
N THR A 551 10.84 21.72 -12.73
CA THR A 551 9.86 20.97 -13.52
C THR A 551 9.20 19.89 -12.68
N VAL A 552 7.88 19.76 -12.79
CA VAL A 552 7.08 18.62 -12.29
C VAL A 552 6.51 17.91 -13.51
N VAL A 553 6.86 16.64 -13.71
CA VAL A 553 6.45 15.90 -14.92
C VAL A 553 5.66 14.64 -14.53
N GLY A 554 4.54 14.38 -15.20
CA GLY A 554 3.73 13.20 -14.92
C GLY A 554 2.48 13.09 -15.79
N GLY A 555 1.95 11.88 -15.94
CA GLY A 555 0.71 11.62 -16.69
C GLY A 555 -0.57 11.78 -15.86
N ARG A 556 -0.46 11.98 -14.54
CA ARG A 556 -1.58 11.97 -13.59
C ARG A 556 -1.47 13.11 -12.58
N LEU A 557 -1.04 14.28 -13.04
CA LEU A 557 -0.72 15.41 -12.17
C LEU A 557 -1.94 15.91 -11.36
N ASP A 558 -3.16 15.70 -11.86
CA ASP A 558 -4.38 15.96 -11.09
C ASP A 558 -4.48 15.18 -9.78
N ASP A 559 -4.04 13.93 -9.79
CA ASP A 559 -4.03 13.02 -8.64
C ASP A 559 -2.75 13.18 -7.81
N GLU A 560 -1.59 13.33 -8.47
CA GLU A 560 -0.26 13.30 -7.84
C GLU A 560 0.12 14.65 -7.20
N VAL A 561 -0.33 15.78 -7.74
CA VAL A 561 -0.04 17.13 -7.19
C VAL A 561 -1.10 17.51 -6.16
N THR A 562 -1.01 16.90 -5.00
CA THR A 562 -1.97 17.04 -3.89
C THR A 562 -1.86 18.42 -3.20
N PRO A 563 -2.90 18.88 -2.48
CA PRO A 563 -2.82 20.13 -1.72
C PRO A 563 -1.61 20.21 -0.75
N PRO A 564 -1.26 19.16 0.01
CA PRO A 564 -0.03 19.19 0.82
C PRO A 564 1.24 19.41 0.00
N PHE A 565 1.32 18.85 -1.21
CA PHE A 565 2.48 19.08 -2.09
C PHE A 565 2.52 20.51 -2.63
N VAL A 566 1.36 21.09 -3.00
CA VAL A 566 1.25 22.50 -3.42
C VAL A 566 1.73 23.44 -2.31
N GLU A 567 1.41 23.14 -1.05
CA GLU A 567 1.91 23.92 0.10
C GLU A 567 3.45 23.90 0.20
N GLN A 568 4.08 22.76 -0.10
CA GLN A 568 5.55 22.67 -0.14
C GLN A 568 6.14 23.47 -1.31
N LEU A 569 5.47 23.48 -2.47
CA LEU A 569 5.88 24.32 -3.59
C LEU A 569 5.79 25.81 -3.24
N ASP A 570 4.73 26.24 -2.55
CA ASP A 570 4.59 27.60 -2.06
C ASP A 570 5.75 27.97 -1.13
N ARG A 571 6.04 27.13 -0.13
CA ARG A 571 7.17 27.32 0.79
C ARG A 571 8.51 27.40 0.05
N LEU A 572 8.74 26.55 -0.94
CA LEU A 572 9.96 26.57 -1.75
C LEU A 572 10.08 27.88 -2.55
N LEU A 573 8.99 28.33 -3.16
CA LEU A 573 8.95 29.56 -3.94
C LEU A 573 9.12 30.83 -3.09
N ASP A 574 8.68 30.81 -1.83
CA ASP A 574 8.96 31.87 -0.85
C ASP A 574 10.48 31.96 -0.57
N LEU A 575 11.17 30.82 -0.52
CA LEU A 575 12.62 30.73 -0.30
C LEU A 575 13.45 30.99 -1.57
N CYS A 576 12.83 30.89 -2.75
CA CYS A 576 13.47 31.00 -4.06
C CYS A 576 12.76 32.05 -4.93
N PRO A 577 13.02 33.36 -4.76
CA PRO A 577 12.22 34.43 -5.38
C PRO A 577 12.20 34.42 -6.91
N ARG A 578 13.29 33.97 -7.55
CA ARG A 578 13.41 33.88 -9.02
C ARG A 578 12.96 32.54 -9.59
N ALA A 579 12.51 31.61 -8.75
CA ALA A 579 12.10 30.30 -9.22
C ALA A 579 10.69 30.30 -9.83
N VAL A 580 10.50 29.45 -10.83
CA VAL A 580 9.21 29.13 -11.46
C VAL A 580 9.08 27.61 -11.48
N VAL A 581 7.89 27.10 -11.21
CA VAL A 581 7.57 25.66 -11.36
C VAL A 581 6.67 25.48 -12.57
N VAL A 582 7.10 24.62 -13.50
CA VAL A 582 6.27 24.20 -14.64
C VAL A 582 5.81 22.76 -14.48
N PHE A 583 4.58 22.49 -14.90
CA PHE A 583 3.94 21.19 -14.85
C PHE A 583 3.75 20.66 -16.27
N ALA A 584 4.44 19.56 -16.60
CA ALA A 584 4.38 18.93 -17.92
C ALA A 584 3.61 17.62 -17.84
N GLY A 585 2.43 17.60 -18.47
CA GLY A 585 1.48 16.50 -18.40
C GLY A 585 0.03 16.94 -18.63
N PRO A 586 -0.87 16.00 -18.96
CA PRO A 586 -2.30 16.28 -19.02
C PRO A 586 -2.82 16.68 -17.64
N VAL A 587 -3.63 17.75 -17.62
CA VAL A 587 -4.26 18.29 -16.40
C VAL A 587 -5.65 18.82 -16.71
N ALA A 588 -6.58 18.64 -15.77
CA ALA A 588 -7.94 19.18 -15.85
C ALA A 588 -8.28 20.06 -14.63
N SER A 589 -8.12 19.52 -13.42
CA SER A 589 -8.46 20.18 -12.15
C SER A 589 -7.28 20.94 -11.52
N LEU A 590 -6.05 20.54 -11.86
CA LEU A 590 -4.84 21.09 -11.26
C LEU A 590 -4.70 22.61 -11.43
N PRO A 591 -5.00 23.24 -12.59
CA PRO A 591 -4.89 24.69 -12.74
C PRO A 591 -5.72 25.47 -11.70
N ALA A 592 -6.95 25.02 -11.41
CA ALA A 592 -7.80 25.64 -10.41
C ALA A 592 -7.25 25.45 -8.98
N ARG A 593 -6.59 24.32 -8.71
CA ARG A 593 -5.92 24.06 -7.42
C ARG A 593 -4.70 24.97 -7.24
N LEU A 594 -3.84 25.07 -8.26
CA LEU A 594 -2.65 25.93 -8.26
C LEU A 594 -3.02 27.43 -8.19
N GLY A 595 -4.14 27.84 -8.81
CA GLY A 595 -4.63 29.22 -8.76
C GLY A 595 -5.00 29.72 -7.36
N ARG A 596 -5.15 28.82 -6.38
CA ARG A 596 -5.42 29.15 -4.96
C ARG A 596 -4.14 29.25 -4.12
N ALA A 597 -2.99 28.87 -4.67
CA ALA A 597 -1.70 28.94 -3.99
C ALA A 597 -1.23 30.39 -3.83
N ARG A 598 -0.41 30.68 -2.81
CA ARG A 598 0.11 32.04 -2.58
C ARG A 598 0.99 32.51 -3.74
N ASN A 599 1.74 31.60 -4.34
CA ASN A 599 2.65 31.87 -5.45
C ASN A 599 2.09 31.44 -6.82
N ALA A 600 0.76 31.45 -6.99
CA ALA A 600 0.08 31.00 -8.21
C ALA A 600 0.68 31.53 -9.53
N ALA A 601 1.11 32.81 -9.58
CA ALA A 601 1.70 33.42 -10.77
C ALA A 601 3.01 32.73 -11.25
N ARG A 602 3.67 31.97 -10.36
CA ARG A 602 4.93 31.25 -10.62
C ARG A 602 4.73 29.74 -10.78
N LEU A 603 3.48 29.28 -10.84
CA LEU A 603 3.10 27.88 -11.03
C LEU A 603 2.36 27.74 -12.38
N ARG A 604 2.95 27.04 -13.35
CA ARG A 604 2.45 27.05 -14.74
C ARG A 604 2.25 25.66 -15.32
N CYS A 605 1.03 25.35 -15.75
CA CYS A 605 0.76 24.11 -16.48
C CYS A 605 1.07 24.27 -17.96
N LEU A 606 1.96 23.45 -18.50
CA LEU A 606 2.31 23.42 -19.93
C LEU A 606 1.38 22.51 -20.73
N GLY A 607 0.72 21.56 -20.07
CA GLY A 607 -0.02 20.50 -20.75
C GLY A 607 0.93 19.42 -21.29
N PHE A 608 0.49 18.70 -22.32
CA PHE A 608 1.30 17.65 -22.96
C PHE A 608 2.53 18.24 -23.67
N VAL A 609 3.71 17.68 -23.37
CA VAL A 609 4.99 18.06 -24.00
C VAL A 609 5.45 16.89 -24.86
N GLY A 610 5.44 17.06 -26.18
CA GLY A 610 5.77 15.98 -27.13
C GLY A 610 7.24 15.53 -27.04
N GLU A 611 8.17 16.47 -26.90
CA GLU A 611 9.60 16.19 -26.71
C GLU A 611 10.03 16.54 -25.28
N ILE A 612 9.79 15.64 -24.33
CA ILE A 612 10.05 15.94 -22.91
C ILE A 612 11.52 16.28 -22.62
N ARG A 613 12.47 15.71 -23.37
CA ARG A 613 13.91 16.03 -23.23
C ARG A 613 14.24 17.46 -23.64
N ALA A 614 13.43 18.10 -24.48
CA ALA A 614 13.59 19.54 -24.77
C ALA A 614 13.32 20.38 -23.51
N LEU A 615 12.34 19.99 -22.69
CA LEU A 615 12.10 20.65 -21.41
C LEU A 615 13.25 20.39 -20.42
N TYR A 616 13.74 19.16 -20.32
CA TYR A 616 14.85 18.84 -19.42
C TYR A 616 16.15 19.52 -19.80
N HIS A 617 16.42 19.71 -21.09
CA HIS A 617 17.61 20.43 -21.55
C HIS A 617 17.71 21.86 -20.98
N VAL A 618 16.58 22.51 -20.67
CA VAL A 618 16.53 23.88 -20.16
C VAL A 618 16.12 23.99 -18.68
N ALA A 619 15.80 22.85 -18.05
CA ALA A 619 15.39 22.76 -16.65
C ALA A 619 16.59 22.81 -15.71
N ASP A 620 16.42 23.44 -14.54
CA ASP A 620 17.46 23.47 -13.51
C ASP A 620 17.32 22.33 -12.50
N ALA A 621 16.09 21.89 -12.22
CA ALA A 621 15.82 20.79 -11.31
C ALA A 621 14.44 20.15 -11.55
N TYR A 622 14.33 18.87 -11.26
CA TYR A 622 13.10 18.09 -11.32
C TYR A 622 12.53 17.91 -9.91
N LEU A 623 11.27 18.30 -9.71
CA LEU A 623 10.53 18.10 -8.46
C LEU A 623 9.55 16.94 -8.61
N ASN A 624 9.82 15.84 -7.92
CA ASN A 624 8.93 14.69 -7.89
C ASN A 624 7.85 14.86 -6.80
N PRO A 625 6.55 14.83 -7.12
CA PRO A 625 5.51 14.69 -6.11
C PRO A 625 5.54 13.29 -5.49
N PRO A 626 4.97 13.09 -4.28
CA PRO A 626 4.76 11.77 -3.70
C PRO A 626 3.87 10.92 -4.62
N ARG A 627 4.37 9.80 -5.16
CA ARG A 627 3.61 8.90 -6.05
C ARG A 627 4.28 7.54 -6.26
N GLN A 628 3.51 6.56 -6.75
CA GLN A 628 4.04 5.42 -7.51
C GLN A 628 4.00 5.77 -9.01
N GLY A 629 5.03 5.43 -9.79
CA GLY A 629 5.18 5.90 -11.17
C GLY A 629 6.25 6.99 -11.33
N GLY A 630 6.51 7.36 -12.60
CA GLY A 630 7.40 8.47 -12.95
C GLY A 630 8.86 8.09 -13.17
N GLY A 631 9.26 6.83 -12.97
CA GLY A 631 10.63 6.35 -13.13
C GLY A 631 11.27 6.74 -14.46
N GLY A 632 10.58 6.52 -15.58
CA GLY A 632 11.08 6.92 -16.91
C GLY A 632 11.29 8.43 -17.06
N SER A 633 10.38 9.26 -16.53
CA SER A 633 10.54 10.72 -16.58
C SER A 633 11.73 11.20 -15.74
N ALA A 634 11.98 10.57 -14.59
CA ALA A 634 13.15 10.85 -13.77
C ALA A 634 14.44 10.38 -14.45
N ALA A 635 14.46 9.18 -15.03
CA ALA A 635 15.61 8.66 -15.77
C ALA A 635 16.00 9.60 -16.91
N TYR A 636 15.03 10.16 -17.64
CA TYR A 636 15.32 11.10 -18.73
C TYR A 636 15.80 12.46 -18.24
N ALA A 637 15.28 12.95 -17.12
CA ALA A 637 15.81 14.13 -16.46
C ALA A 637 17.30 13.92 -16.08
N LEU A 638 17.63 12.76 -15.47
CA LEU A 638 19.00 12.39 -15.13
C LEU A 638 19.90 12.31 -16.37
N ALA A 639 19.41 11.75 -17.49
CA ALA A 639 20.15 11.68 -18.76
C ALA A 639 20.56 13.06 -19.29
N ASP A 640 19.72 14.08 -19.08
CA ASP A 640 20.02 15.48 -19.42
C ASP A 640 20.82 16.21 -18.34
N GLY A 641 21.18 15.54 -17.25
CA GLY A 641 21.92 16.13 -16.12
C GLY A 641 21.05 17.00 -15.23
N VAL A 642 19.73 16.81 -15.22
CA VAL A 642 18.80 17.54 -14.35
C VAL A 642 18.73 16.83 -13.00
N PRO A 643 19.12 17.49 -11.88
CA PRO A 643 19.00 16.91 -10.55
C PRO A 643 17.53 16.64 -10.19
N VAL A 644 17.28 15.46 -9.63
CA VAL A 644 15.93 15.02 -9.21
C VAL A 644 15.79 15.15 -7.69
N VAL A 645 14.74 15.83 -7.24
CA VAL A 645 14.34 15.92 -5.83
C VAL A 645 13.10 15.07 -5.62
N THR A 646 13.20 14.07 -4.75
CA THR A 646 12.13 13.11 -4.48
C THR A 646 12.13 12.69 -3.02
N LEU A 647 10.95 12.33 -2.50
CA LEU A 647 10.85 11.57 -1.25
C LEU A 647 11.34 10.14 -1.44
N ASN A 648 11.69 9.46 -0.35
CA ASN A 648 12.15 8.07 -0.30
C ASN A 648 11.00 7.06 -0.47
N GLN A 649 10.30 7.16 -1.59
CA GLN A 649 9.20 6.28 -1.95
C GLN A 649 8.94 6.26 -3.48
N GLY A 650 8.43 5.13 -3.96
CA GLY A 650 7.98 4.96 -5.35
C GLY A 650 9.10 4.84 -6.39
N ASP A 651 8.72 4.79 -7.66
CA ASP A 651 9.62 4.48 -8.77
C ASP A 651 10.73 5.53 -8.96
N VAL A 652 10.43 6.81 -8.74
CA VAL A 652 11.45 7.86 -8.89
C VAL A 652 12.55 7.72 -7.85
N ALA A 653 12.20 7.38 -6.60
CA ALA A 653 13.19 7.09 -5.55
C ALA A 653 14.06 5.88 -5.92
N ALA A 654 13.45 4.85 -6.50
CA ALA A 654 14.16 3.66 -6.98
C ALA A 654 15.15 3.99 -8.11
N VAL A 655 14.81 4.93 -8.99
CA VAL A 655 15.71 5.40 -10.07
C VAL A 655 16.87 6.26 -9.56
N VAL A 656 16.64 7.16 -8.60
CA VAL A 656 17.70 8.04 -8.07
C VAL A 656 18.56 7.36 -6.98
N GLY A 657 18.04 6.29 -6.38
CA GLY A 657 18.65 5.56 -5.25
C GLY A 657 18.29 6.14 -3.87
N ALA A 658 18.07 5.25 -2.91
CA ALA A 658 17.61 5.60 -1.55
C ALA A 658 18.50 6.63 -0.84
N ALA A 659 19.82 6.58 -1.04
CA ALA A 659 20.77 7.53 -0.43
C ALA A 659 20.59 8.99 -0.88
N ARG A 660 19.86 9.23 -1.97
CA ARG A 660 19.61 10.56 -2.54
C ARG A 660 18.16 11.00 -2.40
N ALA A 661 17.26 10.08 -2.08
CA ALA A 661 15.88 10.39 -1.78
C ALA A 661 15.75 10.99 -0.36
N GLN A 662 14.68 11.76 -0.14
CA GLN A 662 14.48 12.54 1.08
C GLN A 662 13.43 11.87 1.98
N ASP A 663 13.69 11.79 3.28
CA ASP A 663 12.78 11.08 4.19
C ASP A 663 11.50 11.87 4.48
N ASN A 664 11.51 13.19 4.29
CA ASN A 664 10.38 14.07 4.56
C ASN A 664 10.42 15.35 3.70
N PHE A 665 9.33 16.13 3.77
CA PHE A 665 9.20 17.37 3.00
C PHE A 665 10.14 18.49 3.43
N ASP A 666 10.61 18.52 4.68
CA ASP A 666 11.60 19.54 5.10
C ASP A 666 12.93 19.32 4.37
N ALA A 667 13.43 18.08 4.37
CA ALA A 667 14.64 17.71 3.64
C ALA A 667 14.47 17.89 2.11
N TYR A 668 13.28 17.58 1.60
CA TYR A 668 12.90 17.85 0.21
C TYR A 668 13.05 19.34 -0.16
N VAL A 669 12.42 20.22 0.62
CA VAL A 669 12.43 21.67 0.36
C VAL A 669 13.83 22.24 0.53
N GLU A 670 14.59 21.82 1.54
CA GLU A 670 15.97 22.29 1.74
C GLU A 670 16.91 21.88 0.60
N ARG A 671 16.78 20.65 0.08
CA ARG A 671 17.56 20.22 -1.09
C ARG A 671 17.19 21.02 -2.34
N ALA A 672 15.90 21.22 -2.61
CA ALA A 672 15.44 22.02 -3.74
C ALA A 672 15.89 23.49 -3.64
N LYS A 673 15.79 24.08 -2.45
CA LYS A 673 16.30 25.43 -2.15
C LYS A 673 17.80 25.52 -2.41
N ARG A 674 18.59 24.55 -1.95
CA ARG A 674 20.04 24.55 -2.18
C ARG A 674 20.39 24.49 -3.66
N LEU A 675 19.71 23.66 -4.45
CA LEU A 675 19.87 23.63 -5.91
C LEU A 675 19.59 25.00 -6.56
N CYS A 676 18.61 25.73 -6.04
CA CYS A 676 18.28 27.08 -6.52
C CYS A 676 19.34 28.11 -6.16
N GLN A 677 19.81 28.10 -4.90
CA GLN A 677 20.64 29.17 -4.34
C GLN A 677 22.14 28.97 -4.54
N ASP A 678 22.62 27.74 -4.73
CA ASP A 678 24.04 27.40 -4.84
C ASP A 678 24.38 26.85 -6.24
N PRO A 679 24.93 27.68 -7.15
CA PRO A 679 25.35 27.25 -8.48
C PRO A 679 26.53 26.27 -8.50
N GLY A 680 27.33 26.18 -7.44
CA GLY A 680 28.38 25.18 -7.30
C GLY A 680 27.77 23.81 -7.06
N PHE A 681 26.96 23.72 -6.00
CA PHE A 681 26.21 22.52 -5.67
C PHE A 681 25.34 22.02 -6.83
N ARG A 682 24.66 22.92 -7.54
CA ARG A 682 23.85 22.54 -8.72
C ARG A 682 24.69 21.92 -9.84
N ARG A 683 25.89 22.45 -10.12
CA ARG A 683 26.79 21.88 -11.14
C ARG A 683 27.27 20.49 -10.74
N ASP A 684 27.63 20.31 -9.47
CA ASP A 684 28.05 19.01 -8.94
C ASP A 684 26.92 17.98 -9.02
N GLU A 685 25.70 18.38 -8.65
CA GLU A 685 24.51 17.53 -8.73
C GLU A 685 24.11 17.23 -10.19
N ALA A 686 24.38 18.11 -11.15
CA ALA A 686 24.15 17.84 -12.57
C ALA A 686 25.13 16.79 -13.14
N VAL A 687 26.39 16.81 -12.69
CA VAL A 687 27.38 15.75 -13.02
C VAL A 687 26.94 14.43 -12.40
N GLU A 688 26.53 14.45 -11.14
CA GLU A 688 26.01 13.26 -10.45
C GLU A 688 24.75 12.72 -11.12
N ALA A 689 23.83 13.58 -11.58
CA ALA A 689 22.64 13.15 -12.30
C ALA A 689 22.98 12.31 -13.55
N ARG A 690 23.99 12.72 -14.34
CA ARG A 690 24.46 11.94 -15.49
C ARG A 690 25.09 10.62 -15.07
N ARG A 691 25.84 10.61 -13.96
CA ARG A 691 26.41 9.37 -13.39
C ARG A 691 25.31 8.39 -12.95
N LEU A 692 24.26 8.90 -12.29
CA LEU A 692 23.11 8.08 -11.89
C LEU A 692 22.38 7.52 -13.11
N PHE A 693 22.19 8.32 -14.17
CA PHE A 693 21.63 7.82 -15.42
C PHE A 693 22.47 6.69 -16.01
N ALA A 694 23.80 6.83 -16.08
CA ALA A 694 24.68 5.78 -16.60
C ALA A 694 24.56 4.44 -15.83
N ALA A 695 24.16 4.47 -14.55
CA ALA A 695 23.92 3.25 -13.78
C ALA A 695 22.58 2.58 -14.09
N VAL A 696 21.61 3.32 -14.63
CA VAL A 696 20.27 2.82 -14.98
C VAL A 696 20.01 2.74 -16.49
N ASP A 697 20.90 3.29 -17.33
CA ASP A 697 20.95 3.14 -18.79
C ASP A 697 21.44 1.73 -19.19
N ALA A 698 20.78 0.73 -18.63
CA ALA A 698 21.25 -0.66 -18.60
C ALA A 698 20.27 -1.60 -19.32
N ARG A 699 19.54 -1.10 -20.34
CA ARG A 699 18.51 -1.92 -21.00
C ARG A 699 19.12 -3.12 -21.72
N HIS A 700 20.28 -2.95 -22.34
CA HIS A 700 20.97 -4.05 -23.02
C HIS A 700 21.33 -5.16 -22.03
N GLU A 701 21.98 -4.82 -20.91
CA GLU A 701 22.35 -5.73 -19.84
C GLU A 701 21.11 -6.35 -19.16
N ALA A 702 20.01 -5.60 -19.08
CA ALA A 702 18.73 -6.12 -18.58
C ALA A 702 18.18 -7.22 -19.50
N VAL A 703 18.22 -7.04 -20.83
CA VAL A 703 17.80 -8.08 -21.77
C VAL A 703 18.73 -9.30 -21.72
N GLU A 704 20.04 -9.08 -21.64
CA GLU A 704 21.02 -10.16 -21.46
C GLU A 704 20.71 -10.98 -20.18
N ARG A 705 20.47 -10.30 -19.06
CA ARG A 705 20.13 -10.94 -17.78
C ARG A 705 18.77 -11.65 -17.83
N LEU A 706 17.79 -11.08 -18.52
CA LEU A 706 16.49 -11.73 -18.77
C LEU A 706 16.69 -13.07 -19.50
N LEU A 707 17.50 -13.10 -20.56
CA LEU A 707 17.81 -14.32 -21.30
C LEU A 707 18.60 -15.33 -20.47
N ALA A 708 19.51 -14.87 -19.60
CA ALA A 708 20.22 -15.74 -18.67
C ALA A 708 19.27 -16.43 -17.68
N TYR A 709 18.30 -15.69 -17.12
CA TYR A 709 17.24 -16.30 -16.31
C TYR A 709 16.32 -17.22 -17.11
N GLY A 710 16.01 -16.83 -18.35
CA GLY A 710 15.27 -17.65 -19.30
C GLY A 710 15.95 -18.99 -19.54
N ARG A 711 17.26 -18.99 -19.78
CA ARG A 711 18.07 -20.20 -19.97
C ARG A 711 18.03 -21.13 -18.75
N ALA A 712 18.21 -20.57 -17.54
CA ALA A 712 18.13 -21.38 -16.33
C ALA A 712 16.75 -22.02 -16.16
N LEU A 713 15.70 -21.33 -16.58
CA LEU A 713 14.33 -21.81 -16.50
C LEU A 713 14.03 -22.87 -17.57
N THR A 714 14.46 -22.68 -18.83
CA THR A 714 14.28 -23.67 -19.89
C THR A 714 15.04 -24.96 -19.59
N GLU A 715 16.26 -24.89 -19.03
CA GLU A 715 17.02 -26.05 -18.56
C GLU A 715 16.22 -26.85 -17.51
N ARG A 716 15.62 -26.18 -16.51
CA ARG A 716 14.76 -26.83 -15.51
C ARG A 716 13.49 -27.45 -16.10
N PHE A 717 12.88 -26.82 -17.10
CA PHE A 717 11.67 -27.34 -17.74
C PHE A 717 11.97 -28.49 -18.71
N SER A 718 13.15 -28.53 -19.31
CA SER A 718 13.57 -29.60 -20.23
C SER A 718 13.71 -30.97 -19.56
N THR A 719 13.85 -30.99 -18.23
CA THR A 719 13.97 -32.21 -17.42
C THR A 719 12.63 -32.69 -16.83
N ARG A 720 11.53 -31.96 -17.06
CA ARG A 720 10.17 -32.34 -16.65
C ARG A 720 9.48 -33.10 -17.77
#